data_AF-A0A486V5Q7-F1
#
_entry.id   AF-A0A486V5Q7-F1
#
_cell.length_a   1.000
_cell.length_b   1.000
_cell.length_c   1.000
_cell.angle_alpha   90.00
_cell.angle_beta   90.00
_cell.angle_gamma   90.00
#
_symmetry.space_group_name_H-M   'P 1'
#
loop_
_entity.id
_entity.type
_entity.pdbx_description
1 polymer ?
#
loop_
_entity_poly.entity_id
_entity_poly.type
_entity_poly.pdbx_seq_one_letter_code
_entity_poly.pdbx_strand_id
1 'polypeptide(L)'
;MTIRFYPSRLPGEPLETHEHGVTSLRNWLAVNVEGYEDRDVPPLTIEVDGLSIPPGEWATCVIHPESDVRLYPVPFGLEAATIAWIGVGISVAAAAYSLFMMSSIDTGGYTSSTGRSLDLNPAKANTAKLGDPIREVFGRVRIYPDYVVQPVTRFDAADPTKMRVQMLLCLGVGELIYTNGDIRVGSTPASTLPGFSITYFPPGADVSGDERSENWFNSTEVGGTSSGTGLDMAQTSPDSDDIIADSMTVSGASVTFTGLDTDDADDDDEDDNSLPDSWVTGAIVEIKAPTNYLISTSSGYSVFASSLLTELAPVAGMPVTLSFNSVDYDLVIASYTPGQEAVPGEGGSAAKIQASAAPVTYDFSTSSSTFMITWQGTTYTVSLVANYISMSGLLAAITEGLTGSGLVAQDNGGTVLITEAASPFAGGAITSSSLPASVFGDAPVYTSGTASTGGSPAVTANVTLAYTSATGAAFSGMPEGVQRLSLAHRGNEYQIVSADGTTATVARLVNGSVDESWPGFTARTMIDYEATGLNDTLSWLGPFLVCPENETVDMFEVNFSFPNGICGFDSKGKKRIRHVEWEIQYRVYGSGSGWVSHQGEYALKNINGLGFTERITLSSPGLVEVRCRRRNEQGSNNARDSMYWQALRGRLLTRPSSYPDVSLMAVTVETGGKLAAQSDRRVNVVATRSYDSGTARTISGALLHVGSSLGLEMDVDTINALESAYWTPRGENFDFATGDSISALEMLQMIASAGKSRFLLSDGLATVNREGIKPWTGIITPHEMVEELQSGFSVPSDDDFDGVDVTYINGVTWAEETVKCRTPDNPTPVKIENYKLDGVLSQDHAYQIGMRRLMKYLQQRVTFQTTTELDALCYNLGDRIVLTDDIPGNNTISCLVEAMTTAGGVTTFTVTEPLDWSFENPRALIRYQDGSASGLMVASRVGDYQLSVPHLSDFDDPLKIDQTSSAIEPVRLVFCGSTRHVYDAIVEEIAPQSDGTCQVTAKEYRASFYDYDNASYPGDIA
;
A
#
# COMPACT_ATOMS: atom_id res chain seq x y z
N MET A 1 14.17 35.35 -10.58
CA MET A 1 13.46 34.26 -9.88
C MET A 1 12.01 34.31 -10.32
N THR A 2 11.31 33.19 -10.16
CA THR A 2 10.18 32.81 -10.98
C THR A 2 8.95 32.49 -10.13
N ILE A 3 7.77 32.73 -10.69
CA ILE A 3 6.51 32.25 -10.15
C ILE A 3 6.34 30.79 -10.56
N ARG A 4 6.17 29.90 -9.58
CA ARG A 4 6.11 28.44 -9.79
C ARG A 4 4.75 27.88 -9.42
N PHE A 5 4.13 27.18 -10.36
CA PHE A 5 2.85 26.51 -10.16
C PHE A 5 3.10 25.05 -9.81
N TYR A 6 2.60 24.60 -8.67
CA TYR A 6 2.73 23.21 -8.24
C TYR A 6 1.38 22.49 -8.34
N PRO A 7 1.37 21.18 -8.63
CA PRO A 7 0.12 20.41 -8.69
C PRO A 7 -0.53 20.24 -7.31
N SER A 8 0.27 20.29 -6.23
CA SER A 8 -0.16 20.23 -4.83
C SER A 8 0.99 20.65 -3.92
N ARG A 9 0.77 20.71 -2.60
CA ARG A 9 1.82 20.94 -1.59
C ARG A 9 2.72 19.73 -1.33
N LEU A 10 2.53 18.61 -2.04
CA LEU A 10 3.42 17.45 -1.93
C LEU A 10 4.77 17.75 -2.62
N PRO A 11 5.88 17.14 -2.15
CA PRO A 11 7.19 17.31 -2.80
C PRO A 11 7.14 16.93 -4.28
N GLY A 12 7.52 17.86 -5.16
CA GLY A 12 7.50 17.65 -6.61
C GLY A 12 8.03 18.86 -7.38
N GLU A 13 8.25 18.67 -8.68
CA GLU A 13 8.66 19.74 -9.60
C GLU A 13 7.45 20.63 -9.96
N PRO A 14 7.66 21.94 -10.23
CA PRO A 14 6.58 22.82 -10.68
C PRO A 14 6.07 22.41 -12.06
N LEU A 15 4.74 22.45 -12.24
CA LEU A 15 4.08 22.27 -13.53
C LEU A 15 4.47 23.37 -14.53
N GLU A 16 4.55 24.60 -14.03
CA GLU A 16 4.87 25.78 -14.82
C GLU A 16 5.73 26.75 -14.03
N THR A 17 6.57 27.50 -14.73
CA THR A 17 7.50 28.48 -14.16
C THR A 17 7.51 29.74 -15.04
N HIS A 18 7.22 30.89 -14.44
CA HIS A 18 7.07 32.16 -15.15
C HIS A 18 8.01 33.23 -14.58
N GLU A 19 8.62 34.06 -15.43
CA GLU A 19 9.42 35.21 -14.97
C GLU A 19 8.52 36.43 -14.71
N HIS A 20 8.90 37.27 -13.75
CA HIS A 20 8.17 38.50 -13.43
C HIS A 20 9.13 39.65 -13.04
N GLY A 21 8.69 40.88 -13.32
CA GLY A 21 9.31 42.10 -12.80
C GLY A 21 8.73 42.49 -11.43
N VAL A 22 8.96 43.74 -11.00
CA VAL A 22 8.30 44.29 -9.80
C VAL A 22 6.82 44.53 -10.12
N THR A 23 5.92 43.79 -9.47
CA THR A 23 4.46 43.88 -9.65
C THR A 23 3.75 43.42 -8.37
N SER A 24 2.44 43.63 -8.23
CA SER A 24 1.66 42.93 -7.21
C SER A 24 1.18 41.57 -7.70
N LEU A 25 0.90 40.65 -6.76
CA LEU A 25 0.36 39.32 -7.06
C LEU A 25 -0.92 39.41 -7.91
N ARG A 26 -1.88 40.25 -7.49
CA ARG A 26 -3.12 40.48 -8.24
C ARG A 26 -2.87 40.99 -9.65
N ASN A 27 -1.98 41.98 -9.82
CA ASN A 27 -1.72 42.55 -11.14
C ASN A 27 -1.03 41.54 -12.06
N TRP A 28 -0.16 40.69 -11.52
CA TRP A 28 0.42 39.59 -12.28
C TRP A 28 -0.64 38.58 -12.71
N LEU A 29 -1.53 38.17 -11.80
CA LEU A 29 -2.62 37.23 -12.10
C LEU A 29 -3.60 37.80 -13.14
N ALA A 30 -4.03 39.05 -13.00
CA ALA A 30 -4.94 39.68 -13.94
C ALA A 30 -4.38 39.81 -15.37
N VAL A 31 -3.06 39.88 -15.52
CA VAL A 31 -2.39 39.97 -16.82
C VAL A 31 -2.13 38.59 -17.43
N ASN A 32 -1.80 37.59 -16.62
CA ASN A 32 -1.30 36.29 -17.09
C ASN A 32 -2.31 35.16 -16.98
N VAL A 33 -3.40 35.32 -16.23
CA VAL A 33 -4.45 34.31 -16.05
C VAL A 33 -5.72 34.77 -16.76
N GLU A 34 -6.06 34.08 -17.85
CA GLU A 34 -7.28 34.35 -18.62
C GLU A 34 -8.52 34.08 -17.76
N GLY A 35 -9.44 35.06 -17.69
CA GLY A 35 -10.64 34.97 -16.86
C GLY A 35 -10.39 35.15 -15.35
N TYR A 36 -9.27 35.75 -14.95
CA TYR A 36 -9.02 36.08 -13.54
C TYR A 36 -10.05 37.08 -12.99
N GLU A 37 -10.66 36.72 -11.86
CA GLU A 37 -11.57 37.55 -11.09
C GLU A 37 -11.15 37.52 -9.61
N ASP A 38 -11.29 38.64 -8.92
CA ASP A 38 -11.03 38.70 -7.49
C ASP A 38 -12.14 37.94 -6.74
N ARG A 39 -11.78 36.90 -6.00
CA ARG A 39 -12.70 36.06 -5.20
C ARG A 39 -12.32 36.11 -3.73
N ASP A 40 -13.32 36.12 -2.84
CA ASP A 40 -13.10 36.04 -1.39
C ASP A 40 -12.42 34.72 -1.00
N VAL A 41 -12.74 33.64 -1.72
CA VAL A 41 -12.12 32.32 -1.60
C VAL A 41 -11.65 31.88 -2.99
N PRO A 42 -10.42 32.21 -3.41
CA PRO A 42 -9.90 31.82 -4.70
C PRO A 42 -9.52 30.32 -4.69
N PRO A 43 -9.62 29.61 -5.82
CA PRO A 43 -9.31 28.17 -5.94
C PRO A 43 -7.80 27.87 -5.89
N LEU A 44 -6.99 28.78 -5.32
CA LEU A 44 -5.55 28.66 -5.25
C LEU A 44 -5.02 29.41 -4.02
N THR A 45 -3.90 28.92 -3.47
CA THR A 45 -3.15 29.58 -2.40
C THR A 45 -1.78 29.99 -2.94
N ILE A 46 -1.30 31.15 -2.49
CA ILE A 46 -0.03 31.74 -2.94
C ILE A 46 0.89 31.90 -1.74
N GLU A 47 2.11 31.39 -1.85
CA GLU A 47 3.18 31.62 -0.91
C GLU A 47 4.24 32.51 -1.55
N VAL A 48 4.73 33.50 -0.80
CA VAL A 48 5.87 34.34 -1.16
C VAL A 48 6.94 34.15 -0.09
N ASP A 49 8.13 33.70 -0.49
CA ASP A 49 9.26 33.41 0.40
C ASP A 49 8.89 32.44 1.55
N GLY A 50 8.01 31.48 1.24
CA GLY A 50 7.51 30.48 2.19
C GLY A 50 6.37 30.96 3.10
N LEU A 51 5.88 32.19 2.92
CA LEU A 51 4.75 32.74 3.69
C LEU A 51 3.47 32.78 2.86
N SER A 52 2.40 32.19 3.37
CA SER A 52 1.08 32.18 2.71
C SER A 52 0.46 33.58 2.75
N ILE A 53 0.14 34.13 1.57
CA ILE A 53 -0.49 35.45 1.44
C ILE A 53 -2.01 35.28 1.30
N PRO A 54 -2.82 35.84 2.20
CA PRO A 54 -4.28 35.71 2.13
C PRO A 54 -4.84 36.46 0.89
N PRO A 55 -5.95 35.99 0.30
CA PRO A 55 -6.54 36.56 -0.93
C PRO A 55 -6.78 38.08 -0.86
N GLY A 56 -7.24 38.58 0.28
CA GLY A 56 -7.49 40.01 0.51
C GLY A 56 -6.23 40.90 0.43
N GLU A 57 -5.04 40.31 0.51
CA GLU A 57 -3.76 41.03 0.47
C GLU A 57 -3.03 40.91 -0.87
N TRP A 58 -3.57 40.15 -1.85
CA TRP A 58 -2.93 39.97 -3.16
C TRP A 58 -2.80 41.27 -3.95
N ALA A 59 -3.68 42.24 -3.70
CA ALA A 59 -3.62 43.56 -4.32
C ALA A 59 -2.47 44.43 -3.78
N THR A 60 -2.10 44.24 -2.50
CA THR A 60 -1.11 45.06 -1.79
C THR A 60 0.25 44.37 -1.64
N CYS A 61 0.32 43.05 -1.80
CA CYS A 61 1.56 42.28 -1.78
C CYS A 61 2.34 42.50 -3.09
N VAL A 62 3.43 43.27 -2.99
CA VAL A 62 4.37 43.52 -4.09
C VAL A 62 5.44 42.44 -4.08
N ILE A 63 5.60 41.75 -5.20
CA ILE A 63 6.64 40.75 -5.45
C ILE A 63 7.78 41.38 -6.25
N HIS A 64 9.01 40.99 -5.93
CA HIS A 64 10.22 41.46 -6.57
C HIS A 64 10.90 40.32 -7.37
N PRO A 65 11.76 40.60 -8.36
CA PRO A 65 12.41 39.57 -9.17
C PRO A 65 13.19 38.50 -8.38
N GLU A 66 13.53 38.78 -7.13
CA GLU A 66 14.18 37.89 -6.16
C GLU A 66 13.22 37.11 -5.24
N SER A 67 11.92 37.37 -5.29
CA SER A 67 10.92 36.68 -4.48
C SER A 67 10.68 35.25 -4.97
N ASP A 68 10.60 34.28 -4.05
CA ASP A 68 10.14 32.91 -4.34
C ASP A 68 8.62 32.84 -4.24
N VAL A 69 7.93 32.87 -5.39
CA VAL A 69 6.46 32.82 -5.44
C VAL A 69 5.99 31.43 -5.85
N ARG A 70 5.20 30.76 -5.00
CA ARG A 70 4.67 29.41 -5.23
C ARG A 70 3.15 29.40 -5.18
N LEU A 71 2.52 28.84 -6.19
CA LEU A 71 1.07 28.72 -6.30
C LEU A 71 0.65 27.26 -6.22
N TYR A 72 -0.38 26.98 -5.42
CA TYR A 72 -0.95 25.65 -5.27
C TYR A 72 -2.47 25.70 -5.47
N PRO A 73 -3.07 24.76 -6.20
CA PRO A 73 -4.52 24.67 -6.32
C PRO A 73 -5.14 24.29 -4.97
N VAL A 74 -6.28 24.89 -4.64
CA VAL A 74 -7.10 24.56 -3.48
C VAL A 74 -8.40 23.94 -3.99
N PRO A 75 -8.73 22.70 -3.60
CA PRO A 75 -10.02 22.11 -3.95
C PRO A 75 -11.15 22.96 -3.35
N PHE A 76 -12.12 23.35 -4.19
CA PHE A 76 -13.18 24.28 -3.80
C PHE A 76 -14.22 23.58 -2.92
N GLY A 77 -14.61 24.23 -1.82
CA GLY A 77 -15.68 23.81 -0.91
C GLY A 77 -15.22 22.91 0.22
N LEU A 78 -15.01 23.50 1.41
CA LEU A 78 -15.35 22.98 2.75
C LEU A 78 -14.72 23.90 3.81
N GLU A 79 -15.55 24.35 4.74
CA GLU A 79 -15.14 25.18 5.89
C GLU A 79 -14.10 24.46 6.77
N ALA A 80 -13.29 25.26 7.46
CA ALA A 80 -11.95 24.97 7.98
C ALA A 80 -11.83 23.96 9.15
N ALA A 81 -12.47 22.78 9.11
CA ALA A 81 -12.37 21.78 10.18
C ALA A 81 -12.09 20.32 9.77
N THR A 82 -11.89 20.00 8.48
CA THR A 82 -11.72 18.59 8.07
C THR A 82 -10.58 18.39 7.08
N ILE A 83 -9.33 18.45 7.57
CA ILE A 83 -8.15 18.02 6.80
C ILE A 83 -7.85 16.57 7.15
N ALA A 84 -8.45 15.63 6.43
CA ALA A 84 -8.01 14.23 6.39
C ALA A 84 -8.72 13.50 5.23
N TRP A 85 -8.00 13.29 4.13
CA TRP A 85 -8.29 12.39 3.00
C TRP A 85 -9.48 12.74 2.09
N ILE A 86 -9.19 13.07 0.83
CA ILE A 86 -9.83 12.56 -0.42
C ILE A 86 -9.07 13.20 -1.60
N GLY A 87 -8.39 12.35 -2.38
CA GLY A 87 -7.69 12.73 -3.61
C GLY A 87 -8.64 12.66 -4.81
N VAL A 88 -8.71 13.78 -5.52
CA VAL A 88 -9.58 14.09 -6.65
C VAL A 88 -9.32 13.20 -7.88
N GLY A 89 -10.41 12.72 -8.49
CA GLY A 89 -10.45 12.34 -9.90
C GLY A 89 -10.84 13.55 -10.75
N ILE A 90 -10.00 13.88 -11.74
CA ILE A 90 -10.40 14.68 -12.90
C ILE A 90 -10.02 13.88 -14.15
N SER A 91 -11.05 13.45 -14.85
CA SER A 91 -11.02 12.66 -16.08
C SER A 91 -11.17 13.57 -17.29
N VAL A 92 -10.04 14.04 -17.84
CA VAL A 92 -9.95 14.52 -19.24
C VAL A 92 -8.59 14.14 -19.81
N ALA A 93 -8.42 12.89 -20.27
CA ALA A 93 -7.39 12.45 -21.25
C ALA A 93 -7.49 10.95 -21.62
N ALA A 94 -8.68 10.35 -21.67
CA ALA A 94 -8.82 8.89 -21.83
C ALA A 94 -8.56 8.33 -23.25
N ALA A 95 -8.21 9.15 -24.24
CA ALA A 95 -7.98 8.66 -25.62
C ALA A 95 -6.52 8.72 -26.10
N ALA A 96 -5.65 9.53 -25.47
CA ALA A 96 -4.26 9.69 -25.92
C ALA A 96 -3.24 8.87 -25.09
N TYR A 97 -3.62 8.40 -23.90
CA TYR A 97 -2.72 7.67 -22.99
C TYR A 97 -2.54 6.17 -23.33
N SER A 98 -3.37 5.60 -24.19
CA SER A 98 -3.29 4.17 -24.56
C SER A 98 -2.26 3.88 -25.66
N LEU A 99 -1.85 4.88 -26.46
CA LEU A 99 -0.82 4.73 -27.51
C LEU A 99 0.60 5.02 -27.01
N PHE A 100 0.77 5.78 -25.92
CA PHE A 100 2.08 6.07 -25.33
C PHE A 100 2.52 5.08 -24.25
N MET A 101 1.59 4.32 -23.66
CA MET A 101 1.90 3.27 -22.66
C MET A 101 2.13 1.88 -23.26
N MET A 102 2.19 1.75 -24.59
CA MET A 102 2.61 0.53 -25.30
C MET A 102 4.05 0.58 -25.84
N SER A 103 4.76 1.71 -25.70
CA SER A 103 6.15 1.87 -26.18
C SER A 103 7.21 1.77 -25.07
N SER A 104 6.83 1.55 -23.82
CA SER A 104 7.75 1.19 -22.73
C SER A 104 7.79 -0.32 -22.47
N ILE A 105 7.93 -1.10 -23.55
CA ILE A 105 8.49 -2.44 -23.43
C ILE A 105 10.00 -2.26 -23.30
N ASP A 106 10.48 -2.58 -22.10
CA ASP A 106 11.87 -2.79 -21.67
C ASP A 106 12.86 -2.99 -22.85
N THR A 107 13.38 -1.89 -23.37
CA THR A 107 14.48 -1.90 -24.35
C THR A 107 15.78 -1.92 -23.55
N GLY A 108 16.36 -3.11 -23.49
CA GLY A 108 17.59 -3.38 -22.77
C GLY A 108 18.71 -2.37 -23.05
N GLY A 109 19.21 -1.78 -21.97
CA GLY A 109 20.45 -1.02 -21.92
C GLY A 109 21.35 -1.62 -20.83
N TYR A 110 22.51 -2.15 -21.24
CA TYR A 110 23.54 -2.63 -20.33
C TYR A 110 24.13 -1.47 -19.52
N THR A 111 24.06 -1.58 -18.18
CA THR A 111 25.08 -1.25 -17.14
C THR A 111 24.45 -0.67 -15.87
N SER A 112 24.20 -1.53 -14.87
CA SER A 112 24.47 -1.33 -13.44
C SER A 112 23.85 -2.47 -12.63
N SER A 113 24.47 -2.80 -11.51
CA SER A 113 24.20 -3.97 -10.66
C SER A 113 22.96 -3.86 -9.77
N THR A 114 21.93 -3.11 -10.17
CA THR A 114 20.70 -2.87 -9.38
C THR A 114 19.68 -3.99 -9.63
N GLY A 115 19.24 -4.64 -8.55
CA GLY A 115 18.18 -5.64 -8.62
C GLY A 115 16.80 -5.00 -8.69
N ARG A 116 15.78 -5.79 -9.03
CA ARG A 116 14.38 -5.30 -9.03
C ARG A 116 13.85 -5.26 -7.60
N SER A 117 13.22 -4.16 -7.19
CA SER A 117 12.54 -4.07 -5.90
C SER A 117 11.29 -4.97 -5.88
N LEU A 118 10.97 -5.50 -4.69
CA LEU A 118 9.74 -6.24 -4.45
C LEU A 118 8.64 -5.28 -4.00
N ASP A 119 7.49 -5.28 -4.68
CA ASP A 119 6.34 -4.43 -4.30
C ASP A 119 5.61 -5.05 -3.11
N LEU A 120 5.82 -4.45 -1.93
CA LEU A 120 5.20 -4.86 -0.67
C LEU A 120 3.83 -4.21 -0.42
N ASN A 121 3.29 -3.46 -1.39
CA ASN A 121 1.98 -2.82 -1.26
C ASN A 121 0.87 -3.68 -1.90
N PRO A 122 0.06 -4.40 -1.09
CA PRO A 122 -0.94 -5.31 -1.61
C PRO A 122 -2.15 -4.61 -2.24
N ALA A 123 -2.93 -5.39 -2.99
CA ALA A 123 -4.30 -5.01 -3.34
C ALA A 123 -5.13 -4.78 -2.06
N LYS A 124 -6.14 -3.91 -2.18
CA LYS A 124 -6.94 -3.47 -1.03
C LYS A 124 -8.44 -3.72 -1.25
N ALA A 125 -9.22 -3.55 -0.20
CA ALA A 125 -10.67 -3.43 -0.22
C ALA A 125 -11.08 -2.38 0.81
N ASN A 126 -12.38 -2.10 0.91
CA ASN A 126 -12.89 -1.17 1.90
C ASN A 126 -12.92 -1.83 3.29
N THR A 127 -12.93 -1.01 4.34
CA THR A 127 -13.09 -1.48 5.72
C THR A 127 -14.43 -0.97 6.22
N ALA A 128 -15.31 -1.88 6.63
CA ALA A 128 -16.58 -1.53 7.24
C ALA A 128 -16.35 -1.00 8.66
N LYS A 129 -17.13 0.00 9.10
CA LYS A 129 -17.14 0.43 10.49
C LYS A 129 -18.17 -0.39 11.27
N LEU A 130 -17.89 -0.58 12.55
CA LEU A 130 -18.82 -1.28 13.43
C LEU A 130 -20.14 -0.49 13.55
N GLY A 131 -21.25 -1.15 13.24
CA GLY A 131 -22.60 -0.56 13.30
C GLY A 131 -23.09 0.05 11.99
N ASP A 132 -22.23 0.17 10.97
CA ASP A 132 -22.66 0.61 9.64
C ASP A 132 -23.56 -0.46 8.99
N PRO A 133 -24.57 -0.07 8.20
CA PRO A 133 -25.37 -1.00 7.42
C PRO A 133 -24.51 -1.79 6.43
N ILE A 134 -24.89 -3.06 6.20
CA ILE A 134 -24.33 -3.81 5.07
C ILE A 134 -24.99 -3.28 3.79
N ARG A 135 -24.17 -3.07 2.75
CA ARG A 135 -24.62 -2.58 1.44
C ARG A 135 -25.79 -3.39 0.88
N GLU A 136 -26.91 -2.73 0.64
CA GLU A 136 -28.01 -3.25 -0.18
C GLU A 136 -27.77 -2.88 -1.64
N VAL A 137 -28.00 -3.82 -2.55
CA VAL A 137 -27.75 -3.66 -3.99
C VAL A 137 -29.03 -3.87 -4.78
N PHE A 138 -29.32 -2.96 -5.69
CA PHE A 138 -30.41 -3.02 -6.67
C PHE A 138 -29.85 -2.95 -8.08
N GLY A 139 -30.37 -3.79 -8.98
CA GLY A 139 -29.90 -3.87 -10.34
C GLY A 139 -28.41 -4.07 -10.46
N ARG A 140 -27.78 -3.42 -11.44
CA ARG A 140 -26.38 -3.54 -11.81
C ARG A 140 -25.56 -2.37 -11.30
N VAL A 141 -24.61 -2.64 -10.41
CA VAL A 141 -23.75 -1.62 -9.81
C VAL A 141 -22.29 -2.03 -9.77
N ARG A 142 -21.39 -1.06 -9.64
CA ARG A 142 -19.98 -1.29 -9.32
C ARG A 142 -19.79 -1.29 -7.81
N ILE A 143 -19.40 -2.44 -7.28
CA ILE A 143 -19.21 -2.70 -5.87
C ILE A 143 -17.72 -2.59 -5.53
N TYR A 144 -17.41 -1.78 -4.53
CA TYR A 144 -16.14 -1.81 -3.81
C TYR A 144 -16.37 -2.55 -2.50
N PRO A 145 -16.05 -3.85 -2.42
CA PRO A 145 -16.44 -4.69 -1.32
C PRO A 145 -15.64 -4.40 -0.05
N ASP A 146 -16.16 -4.87 1.06
CA ASP A 146 -15.62 -4.61 2.40
C ASP A 146 -14.93 -5.86 2.96
N TYR A 147 -13.85 -5.69 3.72
CA TYR A 147 -13.20 -6.81 4.40
C TYR A 147 -14.13 -7.46 5.43
N VAL A 148 -14.26 -8.79 5.36
CA VAL A 148 -14.94 -9.60 6.38
C VAL A 148 -13.98 -9.93 7.53
N VAL A 149 -12.73 -10.23 7.19
CA VAL A 149 -11.61 -10.46 8.11
C VAL A 149 -10.38 -9.69 7.63
N GLN A 150 -9.38 -9.52 8.49
CA GLN A 150 -8.16 -8.79 8.12
C GLN A 150 -7.48 -9.45 6.90
N PRO A 151 -7.01 -8.67 5.92
CA PRO A 151 -6.26 -9.21 4.79
C PRO A 151 -4.93 -9.80 5.27
N VAL A 152 -4.52 -10.92 4.68
CA VAL A 152 -3.27 -11.61 5.03
C VAL A 152 -2.32 -11.55 3.87
N THR A 153 -1.06 -11.20 4.15
CA THR A 153 -0.01 -11.14 3.13
C THR A 153 1.08 -12.17 3.38
N ARG A 154 1.41 -12.96 2.35
CA ARG A 154 2.40 -14.05 2.45
C ARG A 154 3.34 -13.99 1.26
N PHE A 155 4.61 -14.27 1.51
CA PHE A 155 5.54 -14.52 0.43
C PHE A 155 5.30 -15.93 -0.14
N ASP A 156 5.47 -16.10 -1.45
CA ASP A 156 5.30 -17.41 -2.08
C ASP A 156 6.46 -18.34 -1.69
N ALA A 157 6.14 -19.51 -1.15
CA ALA A 157 7.13 -20.46 -0.66
C ALA A 157 8.03 -21.06 -1.77
N ALA A 158 7.56 -21.10 -3.02
CA ALA A 158 8.33 -21.58 -4.16
C ALA A 158 9.09 -20.45 -4.88
N ASP A 159 8.64 -19.19 -4.73
CA ASP A 159 9.22 -18.02 -5.37
C ASP A 159 9.22 -16.81 -4.40
N PRO A 160 10.31 -16.61 -3.64
CA PRO A 160 10.40 -15.54 -2.65
C PRO A 160 10.42 -14.13 -3.26
N THR A 161 10.39 -13.99 -4.59
CA THR A 161 10.22 -12.71 -5.29
C THR A 161 8.75 -12.34 -5.49
N LYS A 162 7.81 -13.14 -4.96
CA LYS A 162 6.37 -12.89 -5.06
C LYS A 162 5.76 -12.82 -3.69
N MET A 163 4.83 -11.89 -3.54
CA MET A 163 3.98 -11.77 -2.37
C MET A 163 2.53 -11.84 -2.83
N ARG A 164 1.68 -12.48 -2.03
CA ARG A 164 0.25 -12.60 -2.29
C ARG A 164 -0.51 -11.98 -1.13
N VAL A 165 -1.59 -11.28 -1.45
CA VAL A 165 -2.61 -10.88 -0.49
C VAL A 165 -3.82 -11.77 -0.64
N GLN A 166 -4.35 -12.21 0.50
CA GLN A 166 -5.52 -13.06 0.65
C GLN A 166 -6.58 -12.28 1.42
N MET A 167 -7.81 -12.27 0.88
CA MET A 167 -8.90 -11.46 1.38
C MET A 167 -10.21 -12.26 1.31
N LEU A 168 -11.06 -12.11 2.32
CA LEU A 168 -12.48 -12.45 2.25
C LEU A 168 -13.28 -11.15 2.25
N LEU A 169 -14.09 -10.96 1.22
CA LEU A 169 -14.73 -9.68 0.91
C LEU A 169 -16.25 -9.83 0.89
N CYS A 170 -16.97 -8.90 1.53
CA CYS A 170 -18.42 -8.79 1.50
C CYS A 170 -18.84 -7.90 0.32
N LEU A 171 -19.60 -8.48 -0.63
CA LEU A 171 -20.09 -7.75 -1.78
C LEU A 171 -21.34 -6.92 -1.44
N GLY A 172 -22.25 -7.50 -0.64
CA GLY A 172 -23.49 -6.88 -0.23
C GLY A 172 -24.55 -7.93 0.13
N VAL A 173 -25.74 -7.45 0.44
CA VAL A 173 -26.90 -8.29 0.81
C VAL A 173 -27.44 -9.03 -0.42
N GLY A 174 -27.70 -10.32 -0.20
CA GLY A 174 -28.30 -11.30 -1.09
C GLY A 174 -27.44 -11.75 -2.26
N GLU A 175 -28.02 -12.59 -3.13
CA GLU A 175 -27.37 -13.17 -4.31
C GLU A 175 -27.03 -12.11 -5.37
N LEU A 176 -25.83 -12.23 -5.94
CA LEU A 176 -25.27 -11.33 -6.93
C LEU A 176 -24.75 -12.11 -8.15
N ILE A 177 -25.16 -11.67 -9.34
CA ILE A 177 -24.79 -12.27 -10.61
C ILE A 177 -23.68 -11.45 -11.25
N TYR A 178 -22.54 -12.08 -11.51
CA TYR A 178 -21.41 -11.49 -12.24
C TYR A 178 -20.53 -12.57 -12.86
N THR A 179 -19.65 -12.17 -13.78
CA THR A 179 -18.66 -13.05 -14.42
C THR A 179 -17.25 -12.65 -14.05
N ASN A 180 -16.27 -13.50 -14.35
CA ASN A 180 -14.86 -13.16 -14.13
C ASN A 180 -14.39 -11.92 -14.92
N GLY A 181 -15.07 -11.55 -16.00
CA GLY A 181 -14.78 -10.34 -16.77
C GLY A 181 -15.18 -9.04 -16.07
N ASP A 182 -16.05 -9.14 -15.06
CA ASP A 182 -16.59 -7.98 -14.33
C ASP A 182 -15.73 -7.56 -13.13
N ILE A 183 -14.66 -8.33 -12.84
CA ILE A 183 -13.80 -8.13 -11.68
C ILE A 183 -12.54 -7.36 -12.08
N ARG A 184 -12.19 -6.37 -11.27
CA ARG A 184 -10.99 -5.55 -11.44
C ARG A 184 -10.26 -5.35 -10.12
N VAL A 185 -8.96 -5.10 -10.21
CA VAL A 185 -8.17 -4.50 -9.13
C VAL A 185 -7.74 -3.13 -9.64
N GLY A 186 -8.19 -2.07 -8.99
CA GLY A 186 -8.18 -0.72 -9.55
C GLY A 186 -8.93 -0.71 -10.89
N SER A 187 -8.21 -0.37 -11.96
CA SER A 187 -8.74 -0.41 -13.33
C SER A 187 -8.34 -1.69 -14.10
N THR A 188 -7.47 -2.53 -13.54
CA THR A 188 -6.92 -3.71 -14.21
C THR A 188 -7.90 -4.89 -14.15
N PRO A 189 -8.30 -5.48 -15.29
CA PRO A 189 -9.12 -6.69 -15.30
C PRO A 189 -8.43 -7.86 -14.59
N ALA A 190 -9.16 -8.57 -13.73
CA ALA A 190 -8.67 -9.73 -12.98
C ALA A 190 -8.04 -10.81 -13.87
N SER A 191 -8.61 -11.04 -15.05
CA SER A 191 -8.11 -12.01 -16.05
C SER A 191 -6.71 -11.70 -16.58
N THR A 192 -6.22 -10.47 -16.39
CA THR A 192 -4.89 -10.04 -16.86
C THR A 192 -3.83 -10.03 -15.76
N LEU A 193 -4.22 -10.35 -14.52
CA LEU A 193 -3.35 -10.39 -13.35
C LEU A 193 -2.86 -11.84 -13.13
N PRO A 194 -1.54 -12.09 -13.21
CA PRO A 194 -1.00 -13.41 -12.89
C PRO A 194 -1.25 -13.74 -11.42
N GLY A 195 -1.53 -15.01 -11.12
CA GLY A 195 -1.76 -15.46 -9.74
C GLY A 195 -3.08 -14.99 -9.10
N PHE A 196 -3.93 -14.27 -9.83
CA PHE A 196 -5.26 -13.89 -9.34
C PHE A 196 -6.17 -15.13 -9.24
N SER A 197 -6.78 -15.34 -8.07
CA SER A 197 -7.78 -16.40 -7.87
C SER A 197 -8.98 -15.88 -7.10
N ILE A 198 -10.14 -16.45 -7.39
CA ILE A 198 -11.42 -16.05 -6.80
C ILE A 198 -12.28 -17.28 -6.48
N THR A 199 -13.01 -17.19 -5.37
CA THR A 199 -14.13 -18.07 -5.05
C THR A 199 -15.33 -17.22 -4.63
N TYR A 200 -16.46 -17.40 -5.31
CA TYR A 200 -17.74 -16.78 -4.94
C TYR A 200 -18.47 -17.66 -3.94
N PHE A 201 -19.03 -17.04 -2.91
CA PHE A 201 -19.86 -17.69 -1.92
C PHE A 201 -21.24 -17.01 -1.91
N PRO A 202 -22.31 -17.70 -2.34
CA PRO A 202 -23.66 -17.18 -2.24
C PRO A 202 -24.08 -17.03 -0.75
N PRO A 203 -25.16 -16.28 -0.46
CA PRO A 203 -25.68 -16.12 0.89
C PRO A 203 -25.82 -17.44 1.65
N GLY A 204 -25.26 -17.50 2.86
CA GLY A 204 -25.30 -18.67 3.73
C GLY A 204 -24.36 -19.83 3.35
N ALA A 205 -23.56 -19.70 2.29
CA ALA A 205 -22.59 -20.74 1.93
C ALA A 205 -21.52 -20.94 3.02
N ASP A 206 -21.03 -22.17 3.15
CA ASP A 206 -19.94 -22.53 4.06
C ASP A 206 -18.60 -22.05 3.51
N VAL A 207 -17.91 -21.21 4.28
CA VAL A 207 -16.57 -20.66 3.97
C VAL A 207 -15.46 -21.34 4.76
N SER A 208 -15.80 -22.25 5.70
CA SER A 208 -14.83 -22.81 6.66
C SER A 208 -13.67 -23.58 6.00
N GLY A 209 -13.90 -24.15 4.82
CA GLY A 209 -12.89 -24.84 4.02
C GLY A 209 -11.93 -23.94 3.25
N ASP A 210 -12.17 -22.63 3.20
CA ASP A 210 -11.31 -21.66 2.53
C ASP A 210 -10.38 -20.97 3.53
N GLU A 211 -9.07 -21.04 3.31
CA GLU A 211 -8.08 -20.41 4.21
C GLU A 211 -8.21 -18.88 4.25
N ARG A 212 -8.79 -18.25 3.22
CA ARG A 212 -8.99 -16.79 3.16
C ARG A 212 -10.07 -16.32 4.13
N SER A 213 -10.91 -17.23 4.63
CA SER A 213 -11.86 -16.94 5.70
C SER A 213 -11.26 -17.08 7.10
N GLU A 214 -10.00 -17.52 7.22
CA GLU A 214 -9.33 -17.59 8.51
C GLU A 214 -9.12 -16.19 9.09
N ASN A 215 -9.40 -16.03 10.38
CA ASN A 215 -9.22 -14.75 11.03
C ASN A 215 -7.79 -14.65 11.57
N TRP A 216 -6.96 -13.86 10.91
CA TRP A 216 -5.58 -13.60 11.31
C TRP A 216 -5.48 -12.19 11.90
N PHE A 217 -4.95 -12.10 13.11
CA PHE A 217 -4.65 -10.82 13.74
C PHE A 217 -3.22 -10.41 13.36
N ASN A 218 -3.05 -9.23 12.77
CA ASN A 218 -1.73 -8.63 12.57
C ASN A 218 -1.34 -7.84 13.83
N SER A 219 -0.17 -8.15 14.40
CA SER A 219 0.37 -7.45 15.57
C SER A 219 0.69 -5.98 15.23
N THR A 220 0.27 -5.05 16.09
CA THR A 220 0.49 -3.61 15.87
C THR A 220 1.94 -3.18 16.05
N GLU A 221 2.74 -3.99 16.74
CA GLU A 221 4.15 -3.73 17.02
C GLU A 221 5.06 -3.97 15.81
N VAL A 222 4.59 -4.76 14.82
CA VAL A 222 5.39 -5.16 13.66
C VAL A 222 4.67 -4.82 12.37
N GLY A 223 5.32 -4.04 11.50
CA GLY A 223 4.80 -3.70 10.17
C GLY A 223 4.06 -2.36 10.06
N GLY A 224 4.04 -1.56 11.14
CA GLY A 224 3.40 -0.23 11.17
C GLY A 224 4.23 0.94 10.63
N THR A 225 5.44 0.72 10.09
CA THR A 225 6.27 1.82 9.57
C THR A 225 5.75 2.30 8.22
N SER A 226 5.75 3.62 8.01
CA SER A 226 5.27 4.31 6.80
C SER A 226 5.95 3.87 5.49
N SER A 227 7.07 3.13 5.59
CA SER A 227 7.80 2.54 4.46
C SER A 227 7.37 1.12 4.09
N GLY A 228 6.57 0.42 4.92
CA GLY A 228 6.11 -0.96 4.66
C GLY A 228 7.20 -2.04 4.72
N THR A 229 8.44 -1.69 5.07
CA THR A 229 9.59 -2.60 5.13
C THR A 229 9.68 -3.43 6.41
N GLY A 230 9.15 -2.93 7.53
CA GLY A 230 9.19 -3.62 8.84
C GLY A 230 10.25 -3.08 9.80
N LEU A 231 10.53 -3.82 10.87
CA LEU A 231 11.57 -3.53 11.86
C LEU A 231 12.94 -4.00 11.35
N ASP A 232 13.97 -3.16 11.44
CA ASP A 232 15.31 -3.47 10.93
C ASP A 232 16.03 -4.48 11.83
N MET A 233 16.35 -5.66 11.28
CA MET A 233 17.03 -6.73 12.01
C MET A 233 18.51 -6.44 12.21
N ALA A 234 19.08 -5.42 11.57
CA ALA A 234 20.44 -4.95 11.84
C ALA A 234 20.65 -4.61 13.32
N GLN A 235 19.62 -4.12 14.02
CA GLN A 235 19.69 -3.81 15.46
C GLN A 235 19.98 -5.02 16.36
N THR A 236 19.81 -6.23 15.81
CA THR A 236 20.11 -7.50 16.49
C THR A 236 21.26 -8.25 15.85
N SER A 237 21.88 -7.65 14.83
CA SER A 237 23.06 -8.21 14.20
C SER A 237 24.22 -8.14 15.18
N PRO A 238 25.08 -9.18 15.23
CA PRO A 238 26.42 -9.00 15.75
C PRO A 238 27.16 -7.94 14.92
N ASP A 239 27.93 -7.07 15.59
CA ASP A 239 28.79 -6.04 14.99
C ASP A 239 30.26 -6.36 15.28
N SER A 240 31.17 -5.99 14.36
CA SER A 240 32.62 -6.13 14.55
C SER A 240 33.28 -4.78 14.79
N ASP A 241 33.94 -4.60 15.93
CA ASP A 241 34.78 -3.42 16.18
C ASP A 241 36.25 -3.78 15.96
N ASP A 242 36.86 -3.14 14.96
CA ASP A 242 38.28 -3.29 14.66
C ASP A 242 39.11 -2.41 15.59
N ILE A 243 40.26 -2.92 16.06
CA ILE A 243 41.22 -2.13 16.83
C ILE A 243 42.14 -1.37 15.88
N ILE A 244 42.13 -0.04 15.98
CA ILE A 244 43.11 0.84 15.34
C ILE A 244 44.03 1.39 16.42
N ALA A 245 45.31 1.01 16.35
CA ALA A 245 46.35 1.54 17.22
C ALA A 245 47.73 1.50 16.54
N ASP A 246 48.65 2.37 16.95
CA ASP A 246 50.01 2.43 16.40
C ASP A 246 50.76 1.09 16.44
N SER A 247 50.55 0.30 17.51
CA SER A 247 51.16 -1.04 17.64
C SER A 247 50.46 -1.94 18.65
N MET A 248 50.62 -3.25 18.46
CA MET A 248 50.18 -4.30 19.38
C MET A 248 51.38 -5.03 19.97
N THR A 249 51.40 -5.16 21.30
CA THR A 249 52.37 -5.96 22.04
C THR A 249 51.67 -7.17 22.65
N VAL A 250 52.19 -8.37 22.38
CA VAL A 250 51.67 -9.63 22.95
C VAL A 250 52.71 -10.24 23.87
N SER A 251 52.29 -10.83 24.99
CA SER A 251 53.16 -11.59 25.90
C SER A 251 52.32 -12.48 26.82
N GLY A 252 52.51 -13.81 26.76
CA GLY A 252 51.66 -14.75 27.45
C GLY A 252 50.20 -14.61 27.01
N ALA A 253 49.28 -14.49 27.96
CA ALA A 253 47.86 -14.25 27.67
C ALA A 253 47.52 -12.77 27.42
N SER A 254 48.49 -11.85 27.56
CA SER A 254 48.24 -10.41 27.49
C SER A 254 48.46 -9.86 26.09
N VAL A 255 47.56 -8.99 25.67
CA VAL A 255 47.59 -8.23 24.42
C VAL A 255 47.37 -6.76 24.78
N THR A 256 48.36 -5.92 24.50
CA THR A 256 48.38 -4.50 24.84
C THR A 256 48.49 -3.66 23.57
N PHE A 257 47.60 -2.70 23.41
CA PHE A 257 47.63 -1.74 22.30
C PHE A 257 48.25 -0.42 22.77
N THR A 258 48.99 0.25 21.88
CA THR A 258 49.63 1.54 22.14
C THR A 258 49.24 2.52 21.05
N GLY A 259 48.83 3.73 21.44
CA GLY A 259 48.35 4.75 20.52
C GLY A 259 47.00 4.36 19.92
N LEU A 260 46.04 3.96 20.76
CA LEU A 260 44.67 3.67 20.30
C LEU A 260 44.06 4.95 19.74
N ASP A 261 43.51 4.83 18.54
CA ASP A 261 42.80 5.91 17.86
C ASP A 261 41.31 5.56 17.90
N THR A 262 40.54 6.25 18.73
CA THR A 262 39.08 6.16 18.72
C THR A 262 38.62 7.02 17.55
N ASP A 263 38.15 6.37 16.49
CA ASP A 263 37.75 6.93 15.19
C ASP A 263 36.53 7.89 15.26
N ASP A 264 36.37 8.64 16.35
CA ASP A 264 35.42 9.75 16.46
C ASP A 264 36.09 10.99 15.86
N ALA A 265 35.54 11.47 14.74
CA ALA A 265 36.05 12.59 13.95
C ALA A 265 36.05 13.97 14.64
N ASP A 266 36.05 14.02 15.97
CA ASP A 266 36.18 15.22 16.80
C ASP A 266 37.53 15.17 17.55
N ASP A 267 38.54 15.80 16.94
CA ASP A 267 39.95 15.96 17.35
C ASP A 267 40.18 16.68 18.72
N ASP A 268 39.21 16.72 19.64
CA ASP A 268 39.28 17.52 20.88
C ASP A 268 39.21 16.73 22.20
N ASP A 269 39.02 15.40 22.19
CA ASP A 269 39.02 14.59 23.43
C ASP A 269 40.35 13.84 23.60
N GLU A 270 41.34 14.48 24.24
CA GLU A 270 42.65 13.91 24.63
C GLU A 270 42.59 12.70 25.61
N ASP A 271 41.41 12.13 25.88
CA ASP A 271 41.15 11.35 27.11
C ASP A 271 40.52 9.95 26.96
N ASP A 272 40.52 9.30 25.78
CA ASP A 272 40.09 7.89 25.71
C ASP A 272 41.05 6.93 25.00
N ASN A 273 42.28 6.84 25.51
CA ASN A 273 43.19 5.74 25.22
C ASN A 273 42.72 4.45 25.94
N SER A 274 41.55 3.93 25.55
CA SER A 274 40.93 2.73 26.10
C SER A 274 40.43 1.78 25.00
N LEU A 275 40.30 0.50 25.34
CA LEU A 275 39.73 -0.50 24.42
C LEU A 275 38.25 -0.18 24.10
N PRO A 276 37.75 -0.55 22.90
CA PRO A 276 36.34 -0.36 22.54
C PRO A 276 35.38 -1.00 23.54
N ASP A 277 34.17 -0.44 23.66
CA ASP A 277 33.11 -0.93 24.56
C ASP A 277 32.72 -2.42 24.32
N SER A 278 32.99 -2.96 23.13
CA SER A 278 32.76 -4.37 22.80
C SER A 278 33.80 -5.33 23.36
N TRP A 279 34.99 -4.85 23.76
CA TRP A 279 36.10 -5.66 24.28
C TRP A 279 35.94 -5.99 25.78
N VAL A 280 34.78 -6.53 26.14
CA VAL A 280 34.43 -6.91 27.52
C VAL A 280 34.74 -8.37 27.83
N THR A 281 34.78 -8.70 29.12
CA THR A 281 34.95 -10.09 29.58
C THR A 281 33.89 -11.00 28.98
N GLY A 282 34.32 -12.06 28.31
CA GLY A 282 33.48 -13.04 27.62
C GLY A 282 33.34 -12.84 26.12
N ALA A 283 33.67 -11.65 25.58
CA ALA A 283 33.64 -11.36 24.15
C ALA A 283 34.64 -12.23 23.37
N ILE A 284 34.30 -12.56 22.13
CA ILE A 284 35.17 -13.32 21.22
C ILE A 284 35.84 -12.34 20.26
N VAL A 285 37.16 -12.44 20.17
CA VAL A 285 37.99 -11.59 19.32
C VAL A 285 38.82 -12.44 18.36
N GLU A 286 39.07 -11.93 17.16
CA GLU A 286 40.07 -12.45 16.25
C GLU A 286 41.38 -11.68 16.45
N ILE A 287 42.50 -12.38 16.68
CA ILE A 287 43.81 -11.74 16.84
C ILE A 287 44.85 -12.39 15.93
N LYS A 288 45.36 -11.64 14.96
CA LYS A 288 46.49 -12.01 14.11
C LYS A 288 47.73 -11.27 14.59
N ALA A 289 48.74 -12.04 15.01
CA ALA A 289 50.01 -11.52 15.51
C ALA A 289 51.18 -12.01 14.63
N PRO A 290 51.52 -11.31 13.53
CA PRO A 290 52.56 -11.76 12.61
C PRO A 290 53.94 -11.89 13.24
N THR A 291 54.76 -12.77 12.68
CA THR A 291 56.17 -12.91 13.01
C THR A 291 56.98 -13.47 11.84
N ASN A 292 58.31 -13.48 11.99
CA ASN A 292 59.24 -14.01 11.00
C ASN A 292 59.35 -15.54 11.07
N TYR A 293 59.17 -16.17 9.92
CA TYR A 293 59.39 -17.59 9.69
C TYR A 293 60.48 -17.78 8.65
N LEU A 294 61.42 -18.67 8.91
CA LEU A 294 62.35 -19.15 7.89
C LEU A 294 61.65 -20.23 7.06
N ILE A 295 61.40 -19.92 5.80
CA ILE A 295 60.77 -20.83 4.84
C ILE A 295 61.83 -21.56 4.03
N SER A 296 61.70 -22.88 3.98
CA SER A 296 62.48 -23.75 3.09
C SER A 296 61.57 -24.77 2.42
N THR A 297 62.03 -25.42 1.36
CA THR A 297 61.27 -26.48 0.69
C THR A 297 61.86 -27.85 1.01
N SER A 298 61.02 -28.79 1.45
CA SER A 298 61.43 -30.19 1.63
C SER A 298 60.30 -31.13 1.25
N SER A 299 60.61 -32.16 0.46
CA SER A 299 59.68 -33.24 0.09
C SER A 299 58.32 -32.76 -0.48
N GLY A 300 58.31 -31.64 -1.20
CA GLY A 300 57.11 -31.05 -1.78
C GLY A 300 56.28 -30.18 -0.82
N TYR A 301 56.74 -29.97 0.41
CA TYR A 301 56.13 -29.06 1.38
C TYR A 301 56.95 -27.77 1.49
N SER A 302 56.26 -26.66 1.75
CA SER A 302 56.89 -25.51 2.42
C SER A 302 57.04 -25.84 3.92
N VAL A 303 58.28 -25.75 4.41
CA VAL A 303 58.66 -25.97 5.80
C VAL A 303 58.78 -24.62 6.48
N PHE A 304 58.01 -24.42 7.54
CA PHE A 304 57.97 -23.20 8.33
C PHE A 304 58.81 -23.41 9.59
N ALA A 305 59.94 -22.74 9.73
CA ALA A 305 60.80 -22.83 10.90
C ALA A 305 60.81 -21.52 11.68
N SER A 306 60.49 -21.59 12.97
CA SER A 306 60.56 -20.45 13.90
C SER A 306 60.61 -20.95 15.34
N SER A 307 61.33 -20.23 16.21
CA SER A 307 61.29 -20.48 17.66
C SER A 307 59.92 -20.15 18.25
N LEU A 308 59.14 -19.27 17.61
CA LEU A 308 57.81 -18.87 18.08
C LEU A 308 56.73 -19.92 17.81
N LEU A 309 57.01 -20.98 17.04
CA LEU A 309 56.06 -22.07 16.81
C LEU A 309 55.57 -22.74 18.10
N THR A 310 56.32 -22.62 19.20
CA THR A 310 55.92 -23.17 20.49
C THR A 310 54.66 -22.50 21.06
N GLU A 311 54.36 -21.25 20.70
CA GLU A 311 53.15 -20.55 21.17
C GLU A 311 51.85 -21.18 20.65
N LEU A 312 51.93 -21.88 19.53
CA LEU A 312 50.82 -22.63 18.96
C LEU A 312 50.57 -23.96 19.69
N ALA A 313 51.55 -24.50 20.42
CA ALA A 313 51.54 -25.89 20.90
C ALA A 313 51.18 -26.91 19.79
N PRO A 314 51.96 -26.95 18.69
CA PRO A 314 51.58 -27.64 17.46
C PRO A 314 51.52 -29.16 17.62
N VAL A 315 50.48 -29.78 17.07
CA VAL A 315 50.34 -31.23 16.95
C VAL A 315 49.92 -31.60 15.52
N ALA A 316 50.38 -32.76 15.02
CA ALA A 316 49.96 -33.24 13.71
C ALA A 316 48.44 -33.45 13.69
N GLY A 317 47.76 -32.91 12.68
CA GLY A 317 46.30 -32.90 12.58
C GLY A 317 45.61 -31.66 13.14
N MET A 318 46.34 -30.75 13.80
CA MET A 318 45.79 -29.49 14.30
C MET A 318 45.34 -28.59 13.13
N PRO A 319 44.08 -28.10 13.12
CA PRO A 319 43.63 -27.12 12.15
C PRO A 319 44.21 -25.73 12.49
N VAL A 320 44.73 -25.06 11.49
CA VAL A 320 45.41 -23.76 11.63
C VAL A 320 44.97 -22.80 10.53
N THR A 321 45.02 -21.51 10.81
CA THR A 321 44.87 -20.45 9.81
C THR A 321 46.22 -19.78 9.58
N LEU A 322 46.65 -19.76 8.33
CA LEU A 322 47.88 -19.11 7.87
C LEU A 322 47.51 -17.82 7.16
N SER A 323 47.96 -16.68 7.68
CA SER A 323 47.72 -15.36 7.10
C SER A 323 49.00 -14.83 6.48
N PHE A 324 48.98 -14.60 5.17
CA PHE A 324 50.12 -14.07 4.40
C PHE A 324 49.64 -13.16 3.26
N ASN A 325 50.20 -11.96 3.13
CA ASN A 325 49.80 -10.94 2.15
C ASN A 325 48.27 -10.69 2.13
N SER A 326 47.65 -10.57 3.30
CA SER A 326 46.20 -10.36 3.47
C SER A 326 45.32 -11.47 2.86
N VAL A 327 45.87 -12.69 2.73
CA VAL A 327 45.12 -13.89 2.36
C VAL A 327 45.23 -14.91 3.48
N ASP A 328 44.07 -15.37 3.94
CA ASP A 328 43.96 -16.44 4.93
C ASP A 328 43.80 -17.81 4.25
N TYR A 329 44.61 -18.77 4.71
CA TYR A 329 44.57 -20.15 4.28
C TYR A 329 44.23 -21.05 5.47
N ASP A 330 43.08 -21.71 5.41
CA ASP A 330 42.73 -22.76 6.36
C ASP A 330 43.42 -24.06 6.00
N LEU A 331 44.34 -24.47 6.86
CA LEU A 331 45.24 -25.61 6.66
C LEU A 331 45.22 -26.53 7.88
N VAL A 332 46.01 -27.59 7.80
CA VAL A 332 46.22 -28.56 8.87
C VAL A 332 47.72 -28.80 9.03
N ILE A 333 48.22 -28.90 10.26
CA ILE A 333 49.61 -29.29 10.52
C ILE A 333 49.81 -30.74 10.06
N ALA A 334 50.64 -30.93 9.04
CA ALA A 334 50.98 -32.25 8.48
C ALA A 334 52.06 -32.95 9.31
N SER A 335 53.11 -32.21 9.69
CA SER A 335 54.14 -32.69 10.60
C SER A 335 54.67 -31.56 11.48
N TYR A 336 55.12 -31.90 12.69
CA TYR A 336 55.82 -31.00 13.60
C TYR A 336 57.14 -31.64 14.03
N THR A 337 58.23 -30.89 13.89
CA THR A 337 59.54 -31.22 14.45
C THR A 337 59.79 -30.29 15.63
N PRO A 338 59.83 -30.80 16.87
CA PRO A 338 60.15 -30.00 18.04
C PRO A 338 61.53 -29.35 17.94
N GLY A 339 61.67 -28.17 18.55
CA GLY A 339 62.97 -27.54 18.70
C GLY A 339 63.86 -28.38 19.62
N GLN A 340 65.16 -28.38 19.34
CA GLN A 340 66.16 -29.04 20.19
C GLN A 340 67.24 -28.03 20.55
N GLU A 341 67.52 -27.89 21.85
CA GLU A 341 68.61 -27.05 22.33
C GLU A 341 69.97 -27.54 21.81
N ALA A 342 70.90 -26.60 21.64
CA ALA A 342 72.26 -26.93 21.25
C ALA A 342 72.92 -27.81 22.34
N VAL A 343 73.69 -28.82 21.91
CA VAL A 343 74.58 -29.56 22.80
C VAL A 343 75.91 -28.81 22.83
N PRO A 344 76.33 -28.24 23.97
CA PRO A 344 77.54 -27.41 24.03
C PRO A 344 78.79 -28.16 23.54
N GLY A 345 79.60 -27.49 22.73
CA GLY A 345 80.95 -27.93 22.38
C GLY A 345 81.98 -27.57 23.46
N GLU A 346 83.15 -28.21 23.42
CA GLU A 346 84.28 -27.86 24.30
C GLU A 346 85.11 -26.70 23.72
N GLY A 347 85.45 -25.72 24.56
CA GLY A 347 86.20 -24.53 24.16
C GLY A 347 85.43 -23.56 23.24
N GLY A 348 86.11 -22.53 22.75
CA GLY A 348 85.52 -21.48 21.91
C GLY A 348 84.96 -20.28 22.68
N SER A 349 84.59 -19.23 21.96
CA SER A 349 84.01 -18.00 22.50
C SER A 349 83.05 -17.40 21.50
N ALA A 350 81.89 -16.91 21.95
CA ALA A 350 80.90 -16.28 21.07
C ALA A 350 81.43 -15.01 20.40
N ALA A 351 81.04 -14.78 19.15
CA ALA A 351 81.15 -13.45 18.55
C ALA A 351 80.13 -12.49 19.19
N LYS A 352 80.53 -11.22 19.38
CA LYS A 352 79.76 -10.22 20.13
C LYS A 352 79.85 -8.83 19.52
N ILE A 353 78.73 -8.11 19.55
CA ILE A 353 78.66 -6.66 19.44
C ILE A 353 78.06 -6.12 20.73
N GLN A 354 78.83 -5.32 21.47
CA GLN A 354 78.38 -4.69 22.72
C GLN A 354 78.17 -3.19 22.49
N ALA A 355 76.97 -2.70 22.79
CA ALA A 355 76.68 -1.26 22.82
C ALA A 355 77.58 -0.52 23.82
N SER A 356 78.02 0.70 23.49
CA SER A 356 78.84 1.53 24.37
C SER A 356 78.05 2.36 25.38
N ALA A 357 76.72 2.40 25.23
CA ALA A 357 75.80 3.12 26.11
C ALA A 357 74.44 2.41 26.16
N ALA A 358 73.62 2.76 27.15
CA ALA A 358 72.23 2.32 27.23
C ALA A 358 71.39 3.00 26.14
N PRO A 359 70.31 2.36 25.64
CA PRO A 359 69.37 3.01 24.73
C PRO A 359 68.80 4.30 25.34
N VAL A 360 68.73 5.36 24.54
CA VAL A 360 68.17 6.66 24.97
C VAL A 360 66.68 6.80 24.64
N THR A 361 66.14 5.88 23.83
CA THR A 361 64.72 5.78 23.50
C THR A 361 64.36 4.31 23.24
N TYR A 362 63.11 3.96 23.53
CA TYR A 362 62.48 2.71 23.09
C TYR A 362 61.41 2.97 22.01
N ASP A 363 61.16 4.23 21.68
CA ASP A 363 60.17 4.65 20.71
C ASP A 363 60.83 4.96 19.36
N PHE A 364 60.42 4.20 18.35
CA PHE A 364 60.84 4.32 16.96
C PHE A 364 59.65 4.49 16.00
N SER A 365 58.43 4.75 16.50
CA SER A 365 57.23 4.93 15.68
C SER A 365 57.32 6.18 14.79
N THR A 366 57.86 7.27 15.33
CA THR A 366 57.99 8.57 14.64
C THR A 366 59.32 8.74 13.88
N SER A 367 60.33 7.92 14.20
CA SER A 367 61.68 8.01 13.62
C SER A 367 62.32 6.63 13.54
N SER A 368 61.91 5.86 12.53
CA SER A 368 62.39 4.50 12.31
C SER A 368 63.89 4.42 12.07
N SER A 369 64.48 3.28 12.43
CA SER A 369 65.90 3.02 12.25
C SER A 369 66.13 1.62 11.68
N THR A 370 66.81 1.51 10.54
CA THR A 370 67.15 0.22 9.91
C THR A 370 68.65 0.06 9.81
N PHE A 371 69.15 -1.09 10.23
CA PHE A 371 70.56 -1.46 10.16
C PHE A 371 70.73 -2.92 9.78
N MET A 372 71.89 -3.25 9.23
CA MET A 372 72.24 -4.59 8.78
C MET A 372 73.26 -5.22 9.70
N ILE A 373 73.07 -6.50 10.03
CA ILE A 373 74.05 -7.35 10.70
C ILE A 373 74.48 -8.45 9.72
N THR A 374 75.77 -8.55 9.42
CA THR A 374 76.32 -9.63 8.60
C THR A 374 77.01 -10.65 9.49
N TRP A 375 76.56 -11.90 9.38
CA TRP A 375 77.07 -13.05 10.14
C TRP A 375 77.20 -14.27 9.22
N GLN A 376 78.36 -14.94 9.25
CA GLN A 376 78.69 -16.10 8.40
C GLN A 376 78.38 -15.88 6.90
N GLY A 377 78.68 -14.68 6.39
CA GLY A 377 78.45 -14.32 4.98
C GLY A 377 76.99 -14.04 4.59
N THR A 378 76.05 -14.11 5.54
CA THR A 378 74.64 -13.77 5.35
C THR A 378 74.33 -12.44 6.03
N THR A 379 73.59 -11.56 5.36
CA THR A 379 73.18 -10.25 5.90
C THR A 379 71.73 -10.30 6.36
N TYR A 380 71.50 -9.89 7.60
CA TYR A 380 70.21 -9.81 8.26
C TYR A 380 69.83 -8.34 8.45
N THR A 381 68.59 -8.00 8.12
CA THR A 381 68.05 -6.65 8.25
C THR A 381 67.29 -6.53 9.56
N VAL A 382 67.67 -5.56 10.39
CA VAL A 382 66.94 -5.20 11.60
C VAL A 382 66.32 -3.82 11.40
N SER A 383 65.00 -3.74 11.52
CA SER A 383 64.23 -2.51 11.38
C SER A 383 63.48 -2.22 12.68
N LEU A 384 63.75 -1.06 13.26
CA LEU A 384 63.07 -0.54 14.43
C LEU A 384 62.05 0.50 13.98
N VAL A 385 60.76 0.20 14.14
CA VAL A 385 59.66 0.99 13.52
C VAL A 385 58.47 1.23 14.46
N ALA A 386 58.52 0.75 15.69
CA ALA A 386 57.42 0.79 16.65
C ALA A 386 57.88 1.37 17.99
N ASN A 387 56.92 1.65 18.88
CA ASN A 387 57.22 1.91 20.28
C ASN A 387 57.35 0.59 21.05
N TYR A 388 58.58 0.24 21.43
CA TYR A 388 58.87 -1.03 22.10
C TYR A 388 58.68 -0.98 23.62
N ILE A 389 58.36 0.21 24.18
CA ILE A 389 58.04 0.49 25.59
C ILE A 389 59.20 0.26 26.58
N SER A 390 60.01 -0.78 26.38
CA SER A 390 61.02 -1.27 27.31
C SER A 390 62.23 -1.89 26.61
N MET A 391 63.30 -2.09 27.38
CA MET A 391 64.49 -2.83 26.92
C MET A 391 64.13 -4.23 26.39
N SER A 392 63.21 -4.93 27.05
CA SER A 392 62.80 -6.27 26.63
C SER A 392 62.14 -6.27 25.25
N GLY A 393 61.27 -5.30 24.98
CA GLY A 393 60.62 -5.15 23.67
C GLY A 393 61.62 -4.83 22.57
N LEU A 394 62.58 -3.93 22.87
CA LEU A 394 63.64 -3.57 21.92
C LEU A 394 64.56 -4.76 21.59
N LEU A 395 64.96 -5.54 22.59
CA LEU A 395 65.78 -6.74 22.39
C LEU A 395 65.03 -7.83 21.61
N ALA A 396 63.72 -7.99 21.86
CA ALA A 396 62.88 -8.90 21.10
C ALA A 396 62.84 -8.50 19.61
N ALA A 397 62.62 -7.22 19.31
CA ALA A 397 62.60 -6.70 17.94
C ALA A 397 63.94 -6.90 17.20
N ILE A 398 65.07 -6.66 17.88
CA ILE A 398 66.40 -6.91 17.32
C ILE A 398 66.61 -8.41 17.07
N THR A 399 66.23 -9.25 18.02
CA THR A 399 66.33 -10.71 17.89
C THR A 399 65.45 -11.24 16.76
N GLU A 400 64.25 -10.70 16.58
CA GLU A 400 63.33 -11.07 15.51
C GLU A 400 63.90 -10.71 14.12
N GLY A 401 64.54 -9.54 13.98
CA GLY A 401 65.26 -9.18 12.75
C GLY A 401 66.47 -10.08 12.44
N LEU A 402 66.97 -10.81 13.44
CA LEU A 402 68.07 -11.78 13.35
C LEU A 402 67.58 -13.23 13.20
N THR A 403 66.29 -13.45 12.95
CA THR A 403 65.71 -14.80 12.78
C THR A 403 66.47 -15.61 11.73
N GLY A 404 66.87 -16.84 12.11
CA GLY A 404 67.65 -17.74 11.26
C GLY A 404 69.17 -17.55 11.32
N SER A 405 69.68 -16.50 11.98
CA SER A 405 71.13 -16.25 12.10
C SER A 405 71.84 -17.05 13.19
N GLY A 406 71.12 -17.49 14.22
CA GLY A 406 71.70 -18.05 15.45
C GLY A 406 72.25 -16.99 16.41
N LEU A 407 72.12 -15.70 16.09
CA LEU A 407 72.39 -14.58 16.98
C LEU A 407 71.12 -14.17 17.75
N VAL A 408 71.32 -13.66 18.96
CA VAL A 408 70.27 -13.09 19.81
C VAL A 408 70.74 -11.76 20.38
N ALA A 409 69.78 -10.87 20.65
CA ALA A 409 70.03 -9.67 21.43
C ALA A 409 69.63 -9.91 22.88
N GLN A 410 70.49 -9.54 23.81
CA GLN A 410 70.24 -9.65 25.25
C GLN A 410 70.72 -8.39 25.99
N ASP A 411 70.16 -8.16 27.19
CA ASP A 411 70.62 -7.10 28.08
C ASP A 411 71.93 -7.54 28.75
N ASN A 412 72.93 -6.66 28.70
CA ASN A 412 74.16 -6.80 29.46
C ASN A 412 74.45 -5.50 30.21
N GLY A 413 73.91 -5.39 31.43
CA GLY A 413 74.14 -4.24 32.32
C GLY A 413 73.48 -2.94 31.85
N GLY A 414 72.32 -3.02 31.21
CA GLY A 414 71.57 -1.88 30.67
C GLY A 414 71.93 -1.51 29.23
N THR A 415 72.75 -2.31 28.55
CA THR A 415 73.24 -2.05 27.19
C THR A 415 72.99 -3.26 26.29
N VAL A 416 72.67 -3.02 25.02
CA VAL A 416 72.35 -4.08 24.05
C VAL A 416 73.60 -4.89 23.69
N LEU A 417 73.53 -6.21 23.86
CA LEU A 417 74.53 -7.17 23.42
C LEU A 417 73.94 -8.09 22.36
N ILE A 418 74.46 -8.04 21.13
CA ILE A 418 74.19 -9.05 20.10
C ILE A 418 75.28 -10.13 20.19
N THR A 419 74.89 -11.38 20.38
CA THR A 419 75.84 -12.50 20.48
C THR A 419 75.24 -13.81 19.96
N GLU A 420 76.08 -14.80 19.71
CA GLU A 420 75.62 -16.17 19.44
C GLU A 420 74.83 -16.71 20.64
N ALA A 421 73.68 -17.33 20.38
CA ALA A 421 72.74 -17.75 21.43
C ALA A 421 73.32 -18.81 22.38
N ALA A 422 74.06 -19.78 21.84
CA ALA A 422 74.65 -20.88 22.61
C ALA A 422 75.83 -21.54 21.89
N SER A 423 76.64 -22.28 22.64
CA SER A 423 77.69 -23.19 22.10
C SER A 423 77.04 -24.42 21.44
N PRO A 424 77.57 -24.99 20.33
CA PRO A 424 78.90 -24.75 19.76
C PRO A 424 79.00 -23.42 19.00
N PHE A 425 79.95 -22.57 19.40
CA PHE A 425 80.18 -21.29 18.74
C PHE A 425 80.77 -21.54 17.36
N ALA A 426 80.27 -20.84 16.35
CA ALA A 426 80.73 -20.98 14.97
C ALA A 426 82.08 -20.30 14.73
N GLY A 427 82.44 -19.32 15.57
CA GLY A 427 83.65 -18.52 15.44
C GLY A 427 83.59 -17.53 14.25
N GLY A 428 84.44 -16.50 14.28
CA GLY A 428 84.43 -15.43 13.27
C GLY A 428 83.98 -14.08 13.84
N ALA A 429 83.74 -13.11 12.97
CA ALA A 429 83.38 -11.74 13.35
C ALA A 429 81.98 -11.38 12.86
N ILE A 430 81.19 -10.75 13.72
CA ILE A 430 79.95 -10.07 13.31
C ILE A 430 80.36 -8.71 12.75
N THR A 431 79.84 -8.34 11.58
CA THR A 431 79.97 -6.99 11.03
C THR A 431 78.60 -6.35 10.87
N SER A 432 78.53 -5.04 10.76
CA SER A 432 77.25 -4.33 10.60
C SER A 432 77.36 -3.16 9.63
N SER A 433 76.22 -2.63 9.21
CA SER A 433 76.14 -1.26 8.69
C SER A 433 76.30 -0.24 9.83
N SER A 434 76.03 1.04 9.56
CA SER A 434 75.90 2.05 10.62
C SER A 434 74.85 1.61 11.64
N LEU A 435 75.27 1.39 12.89
CA LEU A 435 74.37 1.06 13.98
C LEU A 435 73.72 2.35 14.51
N PRO A 436 72.45 2.30 14.97
CA PRO A 436 71.80 3.47 15.55
C PRO A 436 72.47 3.88 16.86
N ALA A 437 73.01 5.10 16.92
CA ALA A 437 73.64 5.63 18.14
C ALA A 437 72.65 5.69 19.32
N SER A 438 71.36 5.83 19.03
CA SER A 438 70.27 5.80 20.02
C SER A 438 70.11 4.46 20.73
N VAL A 439 70.63 3.36 20.17
CA VAL A 439 70.57 1.99 20.73
C VAL A 439 71.96 1.48 21.13
N PHE A 440 72.98 1.74 20.31
CA PHE A 440 74.32 1.15 20.47
C PHE A 440 75.39 2.13 20.99
N GLY A 441 75.06 3.43 21.12
CA GLY A 441 76.03 4.49 21.44
C GLY A 441 77.03 4.77 20.31
N ASP A 442 77.93 5.72 20.54
CA ASP A 442 78.86 6.23 19.50
C ASP A 442 80.06 5.30 19.21
N ALA A 443 80.34 4.32 20.07
CA ALA A 443 81.55 3.47 19.96
C ALA A 443 81.31 2.00 20.36
N PRO A 444 80.39 1.28 19.69
CA PRO A 444 80.12 -0.13 19.99
C PRO A 444 81.36 -1.01 19.83
N VAL A 445 81.52 -1.98 20.72
CA VAL A 445 82.71 -2.86 20.80
C VAL A 445 82.41 -4.19 20.11
N TYR A 446 83.24 -4.55 19.13
CA TYR A 446 83.17 -5.82 18.40
C TYR A 446 84.20 -6.79 18.95
N THR A 447 83.76 -8.00 19.30
CA THR A 447 84.64 -9.10 19.71
C THR A 447 84.43 -10.30 18.80
N SER A 448 85.48 -10.73 18.10
CA SER A 448 85.43 -11.93 17.28
C SER A 448 85.36 -13.19 18.15
N GLY A 449 84.52 -14.13 17.74
CA GLY A 449 84.40 -15.43 18.37
C GLY A 449 85.47 -16.43 17.89
N THR A 450 85.69 -17.46 18.70
CA THR A 450 86.49 -18.64 18.34
C THR A 450 85.60 -19.87 18.32
N ALA A 451 85.76 -20.74 17.32
CA ALA A 451 84.88 -21.88 17.14
C ALA A 451 85.04 -22.91 18.27
N SER A 452 83.93 -23.48 18.74
CA SER A 452 83.94 -24.61 19.68
C SER A 452 84.33 -25.92 18.98
N THR A 453 84.87 -26.89 19.74
CA THR A 453 85.21 -28.23 19.22
C THR A 453 84.22 -29.27 19.74
N GLY A 454 83.55 -30.02 18.86
CA GLY A 454 82.45 -30.93 19.24
C GLY A 454 81.12 -30.22 19.51
N GLY A 455 80.09 -30.96 19.95
CA GLY A 455 78.73 -30.44 20.17
C GLY A 455 77.80 -30.61 18.95
N SER A 456 76.57 -30.12 19.06
CA SER A 456 75.58 -30.10 17.96
C SER A 456 74.75 -28.83 18.03
N PRO A 457 74.49 -28.14 16.89
CA PRO A 457 73.75 -26.88 16.88
C PRO A 457 72.30 -27.09 17.29
N ALA A 458 71.65 -26.00 17.72
CA ALA A 458 70.22 -26.02 18.01
C ALA A 458 69.43 -26.33 16.73
N VAL A 459 68.35 -27.11 16.88
CA VAL A 459 67.36 -27.33 15.83
C VAL A 459 66.18 -26.41 16.10
N THR A 460 65.90 -25.50 15.18
CA THR A 460 64.71 -24.65 15.26
C THR A 460 63.46 -25.51 15.02
N ALA A 461 62.46 -25.33 15.88
CA ALA A 461 61.17 -25.95 15.71
C ALA A 461 60.61 -25.65 14.30
N ASN A 462 60.01 -26.64 13.66
CA ASN A 462 59.44 -26.45 12.33
C ASN A 462 58.17 -27.28 12.10
N VAL A 463 57.30 -26.79 11.22
CA VAL A 463 56.07 -27.48 10.80
C VAL A 463 55.99 -27.56 9.28
N THR A 464 55.27 -28.57 8.79
CA THR A 464 54.75 -28.61 7.42
C THR A 464 53.23 -28.58 7.46
N LEU A 465 52.61 -28.01 6.44
CA LEU A 465 51.15 -27.82 6.37
C LEU A 465 50.55 -28.60 5.19
N ALA A 466 49.29 -29.00 5.30
CA ALA A 466 48.53 -29.67 4.25
C ALA A 466 47.08 -29.18 4.19
N TYR A 467 46.43 -29.38 3.04
CA TYR A 467 45.01 -29.11 2.87
C TYR A 467 44.16 -30.24 3.46
N THR A 468 43.04 -29.88 4.09
CA THR A 468 41.96 -30.80 4.54
C THR A 468 42.32 -31.74 5.71
N SER A 469 43.53 -32.31 5.79
CA SER A 469 43.97 -33.21 6.86
C SER A 469 45.50 -33.32 6.93
N ALA A 470 46.05 -33.90 8.00
CA ALA A 470 47.50 -34.08 8.16
C ALA A 470 48.17 -34.89 7.03
N THR A 471 47.43 -35.78 6.37
CA THR A 471 47.90 -36.59 5.22
C THR A 471 47.33 -36.10 3.89
N GLY A 472 46.75 -34.91 3.86
CA GLY A 472 46.16 -34.31 2.66
C GLY A 472 47.21 -33.78 1.68
N ALA A 473 46.75 -33.04 0.67
CA ALA A 473 47.64 -32.45 -0.32
C ALA A 473 48.61 -31.47 0.36
N ALA A 474 49.91 -31.58 0.03
CA ALA A 474 50.95 -30.74 0.62
C ALA A 474 50.74 -29.26 0.32
N PHE A 475 50.85 -28.41 1.34
CA PHE A 475 50.91 -26.96 1.15
C PHE A 475 52.31 -26.58 0.67
N SER A 476 52.39 -25.93 -0.48
CA SER A 476 53.64 -25.59 -1.16
C SER A 476 53.53 -24.25 -1.87
N GLY A 477 54.67 -23.67 -2.26
CA GLY A 477 54.71 -22.42 -3.03
C GLY A 477 54.95 -21.15 -2.21
N MET A 478 55.25 -21.27 -0.90
CA MET A 478 55.76 -20.12 -0.13
C MET A 478 57.16 -19.72 -0.61
N PRO A 479 57.47 -18.42 -0.75
CA PRO A 479 58.81 -17.98 -1.13
C PRO A 479 59.85 -18.40 -0.10
N GLU A 480 60.97 -19.00 -0.55
CA GLU A 480 62.07 -19.39 0.33
C GLU A 480 62.77 -18.18 0.95
N GLY A 481 63.30 -18.35 2.16
CA GLY A 481 63.89 -17.28 2.95
C GLY A 481 62.98 -16.82 4.09
N VAL A 482 63.31 -15.70 4.72
CA VAL A 482 62.53 -15.17 5.84
C VAL A 482 61.25 -14.52 5.31
N GLN A 483 60.10 -15.00 5.78
CA GLN A 483 58.78 -14.46 5.48
C GLN A 483 58.10 -13.98 6.76
N ARG A 484 57.43 -12.83 6.71
CA ARG A 484 56.62 -12.31 7.81
C ARG A 484 55.16 -12.73 7.61
N LEU A 485 54.59 -13.49 8.56
CA LEU A 485 53.26 -14.10 8.46
C LEU A 485 52.68 -14.42 9.84
N SER A 486 51.36 -14.65 9.92
CA SER A 486 50.69 -15.15 11.14
C SER A 486 50.28 -16.61 10.95
N LEU A 487 50.44 -17.43 12.00
CA LEU A 487 50.00 -18.82 12.02
C LEU A 487 49.43 -19.13 13.41
N ALA A 488 48.11 -19.27 13.51
CA ALA A 488 47.42 -19.61 14.75
C ALA A 488 46.46 -20.79 14.57
N HIS A 489 45.76 -21.18 15.64
CA HIS A 489 44.66 -22.13 15.52
C HIS A 489 43.58 -21.58 14.57
N ARG A 490 42.83 -22.46 13.91
CA ARG A 490 41.83 -22.06 12.90
C ARG A 490 40.91 -20.97 13.43
N GLY A 491 40.75 -19.91 12.63
CA GLY A 491 39.90 -18.74 12.91
C GLY A 491 40.56 -17.66 13.75
N ASN A 492 41.78 -17.85 14.26
CA ASN A 492 42.48 -16.92 15.16
C ASN A 492 41.62 -16.44 16.36
N GLU A 493 40.72 -17.30 16.87
CA GLU A 493 39.72 -16.93 17.87
C GLU A 493 40.26 -16.97 19.31
N TYR A 494 39.97 -15.93 20.08
CA TYR A 494 40.27 -15.84 21.50
C TYR A 494 39.08 -15.26 22.27
N GLN A 495 38.92 -15.65 23.53
CA GLN A 495 37.95 -15.05 24.45
C GLN A 495 38.64 -14.06 25.39
N ILE A 496 38.07 -12.88 25.57
CA ILE A 496 38.55 -11.91 26.57
C ILE A 496 38.23 -12.43 27.97
N VAL A 497 39.26 -12.62 28.78
CA VAL A 497 39.18 -13.03 30.20
C VAL A 497 39.05 -11.81 31.11
N SER A 498 39.74 -10.72 30.76
CA SER A 498 39.64 -9.41 31.43
C SER A 498 40.22 -8.32 30.53
N ALA A 499 39.74 -7.09 30.68
CA ALA A 499 40.26 -5.91 30.00
C ALA A 499 40.52 -4.79 31.03
N ASP A 500 41.65 -4.08 30.88
CA ASP A 500 42.05 -2.95 31.72
C ASP A 500 42.85 -1.93 30.90
N GLY A 501 42.33 -0.70 30.80
CA GLY A 501 42.88 0.36 29.95
C GLY A 501 43.06 -0.09 28.51
N THR A 502 44.31 -0.17 28.05
CA THR A 502 44.69 -0.60 26.69
C THR A 502 45.06 -2.08 26.57
N THR A 503 44.90 -2.86 27.65
CA THR A 503 45.35 -4.26 27.72
C THR A 503 44.20 -5.22 27.94
N ALA A 504 44.12 -6.24 27.08
CA ALA A 504 43.24 -7.39 27.24
C ALA A 504 44.04 -8.63 27.64
N THR A 505 43.49 -9.43 28.56
CA THR A 505 43.94 -10.80 28.81
C THR A 505 43.00 -11.74 28.06
N VAL A 506 43.56 -12.61 27.24
CA VAL A 506 42.79 -13.49 26.34
C VAL A 506 43.06 -14.97 26.61
N ALA A 507 42.11 -15.82 26.22
CA ALA A 507 42.28 -17.27 26.22
C ALA A 507 41.93 -17.82 24.84
N ARG A 508 42.77 -18.68 24.26
CA ARG A 508 42.53 -19.28 22.94
C ARG A 508 41.23 -20.09 22.94
N LEU A 509 40.41 -19.91 21.91
CA LEU A 509 39.22 -20.73 21.67
C LEU A 509 39.50 -21.81 20.62
N VAL A 510 38.99 -23.00 20.89
CA VAL A 510 39.01 -24.14 19.96
C VAL A 510 37.61 -24.73 19.91
N ASN A 511 36.96 -24.63 18.74
CA ASN A 511 35.58 -25.09 18.53
C ASN A 511 34.59 -24.54 19.58
N GLY A 512 34.72 -23.25 19.93
CA GLY A 512 33.85 -22.56 20.90
C GLY A 512 34.10 -22.87 22.37
N SER A 513 35.18 -23.58 22.72
CA SER A 513 35.60 -23.83 24.11
C SER A 513 36.99 -23.29 24.38
N VAL A 514 37.23 -22.82 25.62
CA VAL A 514 38.55 -22.35 26.06
C VAL A 514 39.56 -23.49 26.06
N ASP A 515 40.70 -23.26 25.43
CA ASP A 515 41.80 -24.22 25.36
C ASP A 515 42.84 -23.97 26.46
N GLU A 516 42.72 -24.71 27.56
CA GLU A 516 43.65 -24.64 28.69
C GLU A 516 45.08 -25.10 28.37
N SER A 517 45.30 -25.76 27.22
CA SER A 517 46.63 -26.23 26.81
C SER A 517 47.46 -25.17 26.09
N TRP A 518 46.88 -24.01 25.79
CA TRP A 518 47.57 -22.92 25.11
C TRP A 518 48.60 -22.23 26.03
N PRO A 519 49.88 -22.20 25.66
CA PRO A 519 50.93 -21.62 26.51
C PRO A 519 50.97 -20.08 26.51
N GLY A 520 50.14 -19.41 25.69
CA GLY A 520 50.17 -17.96 25.48
C GLY A 520 51.11 -17.53 24.34
N PHE A 521 51.04 -16.26 23.96
CA PHE A 521 51.90 -15.64 22.95
C PHE A 521 53.35 -15.51 23.42
N THR A 522 54.30 -15.66 22.50
CA THR A 522 55.70 -15.28 22.73
C THR A 522 55.85 -13.76 22.63
N ALA A 523 56.57 -13.17 23.57
CA ALA A 523 56.70 -11.72 23.71
C ALA A 523 57.21 -11.04 22.42
N ARG A 524 56.39 -10.17 21.81
CA ARG A 524 56.76 -9.35 20.63
C ARG A 524 55.85 -8.13 20.48
N THR A 525 56.35 -7.12 19.77
CA THR A 525 55.61 -5.90 19.41
C THR A 525 55.56 -5.78 17.89
N MET A 526 54.40 -5.49 17.33
CA MET A 526 54.17 -5.42 15.89
C MET A 526 53.23 -4.29 15.50
N ILE A 527 53.38 -3.78 14.28
CA ILE A 527 52.54 -2.71 13.69
C ILE A 527 51.57 -3.25 12.64
N ASP A 528 51.83 -4.46 12.14
CA ASP A 528 51.08 -5.13 11.08
C ASP A 528 50.11 -6.18 11.63
N TYR A 529 49.57 -5.93 12.83
CA TYR A 529 48.58 -6.81 13.45
C TYR A 529 47.18 -6.59 12.86
N GLU A 530 46.30 -7.58 13.09
CA GLU A 530 44.85 -7.41 12.94
C GLU A 530 44.20 -7.88 14.24
N ALA A 531 43.34 -7.06 14.83
CA ALA A 531 42.61 -7.40 16.05
C ALA A 531 41.17 -6.89 15.91
N THR A 532 40.19 -7.80 15.90
CA THR A 532 38.78 -7.47 15.67
C THR A 532 37.93 -8.14 16.74
N GLY A 533 36.96 -7.42 17.31
CA GLY A 533 36.04 -7.96 18.30
C GLY A 533 34.68 -8.25 17.72
N LEU A 534 34.18 -9.48 17.83
CA LEU A 534 32.79 -9.80 17.50
C LEU A 534 31.91 -9.57 18.72
N ASN A 535 31.06 -8.57 18.67
CA ASN A 535 30.00 -8.37 19.65
C ASN A 535 28.81 -9.28 19.28
N ASP A 536 28.74 -10.51 19.83
CA ASP A 536 27.50 -11.31 19.78
C ASP A 536 26.48 -10.65 20.70
N THR A 537 25.79 -9.64 20.17
CA THR A 537 24.75 -8.95 20.90
C THR A 537 23.65 -9.95 21.24
N LEU A 538 23.43 -10.20 22.54
CA LEU A 538 22.25 -10.96 23.01
C LEU A 538 20.93 -10.16 22.82
N SER A 539 20.92 -9.19 21.92
CA SER A 539 19.80 -8.31 21.66
C SER A 539 18.74 -9.03 20.82
N TRP A 540 17.48 -8.67 21.07
CA TRP A 540 16.31 -9.25 20.44
C TRP A 540 15.35 -8.13 20.05
N LEU A 541 14.71 -8.25 18.89
CA LEU A 541 13.52 -7.46 18.59
C LEU A 541 12.31 -8.14 19.23
N GLY A 542 11.54 -7.38 19.99
CA GLY A 542 10.47 -7.90 20.85
C GLY A 542 10.95 -8.15 22.29
N PRO A 543 10.14 -8.83 23.12
CA PRO A 543 9.03 -9.68 22.73
C PRO A 543 7.73 -8.92 22.42
N PHE A 544 7.00 -9.37 21.41
CA PHE A 544 5.70 -8.83 21.02
C PHE A 544 4.62 -9.89 21.12
N LEU A 545 3.43 -9.48 21.56
CA LEU A 545 2.26 -10.35 21.57
C LEU A 545 1.78 -10.61 20.14
N VAL A 546 1.46 -11.87 19.89
CA VAL A 546 0.98 -12.37 18.60
C VAL A 546 -0.50 -12.04 18.36
N CYS A 547 -1.28 -11.90 19.43
CA CYS A 547 -2.69 -11.54 19.44
C CYS A 547 -3.02 -10.69 20.67
N PRO A 548 -4.20 -10.06 20.75
CA PRO A 548 -4.65 -9.35 21.95
C PRO A 548 -4.66 -10.25 23.20
N GLU A 549 -4.50 -9.66 24.38
CA GLU A 549 -4.33 -10.39 25.66
C GLU A 549 -5.52 -11.30 26.03
N ASN A 550 -6.71 -11.02 25.51
CA ASN A 550 -7.93 -11.79 25.78
C ASN A 550 -8.18 -12.92 24.77
N GLU A 551 -7.30 -13.11 23.80
CA GLU A 551 -7.43 -14.09 22.72
C GLU A 551 -6.33 -15.16 22.80
N THR A 552 -6.53 -16.25 22.06
CA THR A 552 -5.53 -17.29 21.89
C THR A 552 -5.37 -17.65 20.43
N VAL A 553 -4.17 -18.12 20.08
CA VAL A 553 -3.82 -18.55 18.73
C VAL A 553 -3.34 -19.99 18.77
N ASP A 554 -3.51 -20.73 17.67
CA ASP A 554 -2.94 -22.07 17.49
C ASP A 554 -1.73 -22.09 16.55
N MET A 555 -1.52 -21.01 15.80
CA MET A 555 -0.34 -20.80 14.97
C MET A 555 -0.07 -19.32 14.77
N PHE A 556 1.16 -19.02 14.40
CA PHE A 556 1.59 -17.68 14.04
C PHE A 556 2.53 -17.69 12.85
N GLU A 557 2.62 -16.55 12.18
CA GLU A 557 3.52 -16.35 11.05
C GLU A 557 4.38 -15.11 11.24
N VAL A 558 5.65 -15.22 10.84
CA VAL A 558 6.64 -14.15 10.79
C VAL A 558 7.04 -13.94 9.34
N ASN A 559 6.90 -12.72 8.85
CA ASN A 559 7.42 -12.35 7.54
C ASN A 559 8.77 -11.66 7.68
N PHE A 560 9.77 -12.16 6.96
CA PHE A 560 11.05 -11.48 6.76
C PHE A 560 11.15 -10.93 5.34
N SER A 561 11.57 -9.68 5.20
CA SER A 561 11.78 -9.05 3.89
C SER A 561 13.25 -8.65 3.70
N PHE A 562 13.71 -8.77 2.45
CA PHE A 562 15.05 -8.42 2.01
C PHE A 562 14.95 -7.50 0.79
N PRO A 563 14.75 -6.19 0.98
CA PRO A 563 14.50 -5.24 -0.12
C PRO A 563 15.59 -5.24 -1.21
N ASN A 564 16.84 -5.51 -0.81
CA ASN A 564 18.02 -5.52 -1.68
C ASN A 564 18.48 -6.93 -2.07
N GLY A 565 17.68 -7.95 -1.74
CA GLY A 565 18.01 -9.35 -1.94
C GLY A 565 19.04 -9.90 -0.95
N ILE A 566 19.54 -11.10 -1.25
CA ILE A 566 20.56 -11.82 -0.49
C ILE A 566 21.66 -12.24 -1.49
N CYS A 567 22.79 -11.54 -1.48
CA CYS A 567 23.91 -11.77 -2.40
C CYS A 567 25.23 -11.20 -1.88
N GLY A 568 26.31 -11.99 -1.90
CA GLY A 568 27.67 -11.51 -1.63
C GLY A 568 28.36 -11.02 -2.91
N PHE A 569 29.39 -10.19 -2.77
CA PHE A 569 30.22 -9.75 -3.90
C PHE A 569 31.71 -9.98 -3.60
N ASP A 570 32.47 -10.45 -4.59
CA ASP A 570 33.92 -10.50 -4.46
C ASP A 570 34.60 -9.17 -4.81
N SER A 571 35.91 -9.09 -4.58
CA SER A 571 36.74 -7.92 -4.91
C SER A 571 36.73 -7.53 -6.40
N LYS A 572 36.15 -8.38 -7.28
CA LYS A 572 35.96 -8.12 -8.71
C LYS A 572 34.49 -7.90 -9.08
N GLY A 573 33.59 -7.76 -8.09
CA GLY A 573 32.16 -7.52 -8.26
C GLY A 573 31.35 -8.75 -8.71
N LYS A 574 31.91 -9.97 -8.65
CA LYS A 574 31.19 -11.20 -9.00
C LYS A 574 30.31 -11.66 -7.84
N LYS A 575 29.06 -11.99 -8.16
CA LYS A 575 28.07 -12.48 -7.20
C LYS A 575 28.51 -13.81 -6.55
N ARG A 576 28.35 -13.91 -5.24
CA ARG A 576 28.57 -15.11 -4.41
C ARG A 576 27.33 -15.43 -3.58
N ILE A 577 27.22 -16.69 -3.15
CA ILE A 577 26.17 -17.07 -2.20
C ILE A 577 26.44 -16.32 -0.89
N ARG A 578 25.38 -15.75 -0.33
CA ARG A 578 25.37 -15.15 1.00
C ARG A 578 24.42 -15.93 1.87
N HIS A 579 24.86 -16.19 3.10
CA HIS A 579 24.13 -16.86 4.15
C HIS A 579 23.61 -15.80 5.12
N VAL A 580 22.32 -15.83 5.43
CA VAL A 580 21.69 -15.01 6.47
C VAL A 580 21.06 -15.95 7.48
N GLU A 581 21.51 -15.88 8.72
CA GLU A 581 21.04 -16.74 9.81
C GLU A 581 20.09 -15.96 10.71
N TRP A 582 18.97 -16.59 11.07
CA TRP A 582 17.93 -15.97 11.88
C TRP A 582 17.45 -16.92 12.98
N GLU A 583 16.90 -16.32 14.04
CA GLU A 583 16.29 -17.04 15.14
C GLU A 583 14.98 -16.37 15.56
N ILE A 584 13.92 -17.16 15.61
CA ILE A 584 12.63 -16.81 16.17
C ILE A 584 12.50 -17.56 17.50
N GLN A 585 12.26 -16.83 18.57
CA GLN A 585 11.93 -17.41 19.86
C GLN A 585 10.50 -17.07 20.26
N TYR A 586 9.81 -18.05 20.83
CA TYR A 586 8.44 -17.88 21.30
C TYR A 586 8.19 -18.62 22.60
N ARG A 587 7.21 -18.15 23.38
CA ARG A 587 6.70 -18.84 24.58
C ARG A 587 5.27 -18.40 24.90
N VAL A 588 4.60 -19.19 25.73
CA VAL A 588 3.30 -18.80 26.28
C VAL A 588 3.50 -17.63 27.25
N TYR A 589 2.80 -16.52 27.01
CA TYR A 589 2.88 -15.30 27.81
C TYR A 589 2.51 -15.57 29.27
N GLY A 590 3.31 -15.03 30.21
CA GLY A 590 3.06 -15.18 31.65
C GLY A 590 3.30 -16.59 32.24
N SER A 591 3.68 -17.58 31.43
CA SER A 591 3.87 -18.96 31.91
C SER A 591 5.14 -19.19 32.74
N GLY A 592 6.13 -18.29 32.62
CA GLY A 592 7.47 -18.49 33.20
C GLY A 592 8.28 -19.62 32.55
N SER A 593 7.79 -20.21 31.45
CA SER A 593 8.53 -21.23 30.71
C SER A 593 9.74 -20.65 29.99
N GLY A 594 10.75 -21.49 29.73
CA GLY A 594 11.84 -21.14 28.83
C GLY A 594 11.35 -20.82 27.42
N TRP A 595 12.14 -20.05 26.68
CA TRP A 595 11.89 -19.75 25.28
C TRP A 595 12.08 -21.00 24.42
N VAL A 596 11.16 -21.24 23.50
CA VAL A 596 11.32 -22.24 22.44
C VAL A 596 11.98 -21.54 21.26
N SER A 597 13.08 -22.10 20.76
CA SER A 597 13.85 -21.54 19.64
C SER A 597 13.51 -22.25 18.33
N HIS A 598 13.35 -21.46 17.28
CA HIS A 598 13.23 -21.88 15.89
C HIS A 598 14.25 -21.10 15.06
N GLN A 599 15.21 -21.80 14.47
CA GLN A 599 16.33 -21.20 13.74
C GLN A 599 16.28 -21.62 12.28
N GLY A 600 16.76 -20.75 11.40
CA GLY A 600 16.88 -21.04 9.99
C GLY A 600 17.95 -20.19 9.33
N GLU A 601 18.19 -20.51 8.06
CA GLU A 601 19.23 -19.90 7.25
C GLU A 601 18.73 -19.71 5.81
N TYR A 602 18.96 -18.53 5.26
CA TYR A 602 18.74 -18.25 3.84
C TYR A 602 20.09 -18.17 3.11
N ALA A 603 20.33 -19.08 2.18
CA ALA A 603 21.56 -19.16 1.39
C ALA A 603 21.30 -18.87 -0.10
N LEU A 604 21.45 -17.61 -0.52
CA LEU A 604 21.06 -17.16 -1.86
C LEU A 604 22.11 -16.29 -2.56
N LYS A 605 21.95 -16.15 -3.88
CA LYS A 605 22.76 -15.29 -4.76
C LYS A 605 21.82 -14.46 -5.66
N ASN A 606 20.86 -13.78 -5.04
CA ASN A 606 19.82 -13.02 -5.73
C ASN A 606 19.83 -11.57 -5.24
N ILE A 607 19.85 -10.63 -6.18
CA ILE A 607 19.92 -9.18 -5.89
C ILE A 607 18.54 -8.50 -5.93
N ASN A 608 17.51 -9.22 -6.36
CA ASN A 608 16.14 -8.71 -6.38
C ASN A 608 15.59 -8.71 -4.94
N GLY A 609 14.59 -7.88 -4.67
CA GLY A 609 13.86 -7.93 -3.42
C GLY A 609 13.27 -9.33 -3.18
N LEU A 610 13.42 -9.83 -1.96
CA LEU A 610 12.92 -11.15 -1.54
C LEU A 610 12.07 -11.00 -0.28
N GLY A 611 11.25 -12.00 0.00
CA GLY A 611 10.68 -12.20 1.32
C GLY A 611 10.34 -13.66 1.59
N PHE A 612 10.19 -13.97 2.87
CA PHE A 612 9.95 -15.29 3.39
C PHE A 612 8.88 -15.22 4.49
N THR A 613 7.98 -16.20 4.51
CA THR A 613 6.95 -16.33 5.54
C THR A 613 7.21 -17.61 6.33
N GLU A 614 7.64 -17.45 7.58
CA GLU A 614 7.87 -18.55 8.51
C GLU A 614 6.61 -18.81 9.32
N ARG A 615 6.04 -20.02 9.20
CA ARG A 615 4.82 -20.44 9.91
C ARG A 615 5.16 -21.41 11.03
N ILE A 616 4.72 -21.09 12.25
CA ILE A 616 4.92 -21.92 13.43
C ILE A 616 3.55 -22.35 13.98
N THR A 617 3.32 -23.65 14.06
CA THR A 617 2.12 -24.23 14.69
C THR A 617 2.43 -24.60 16.13
N LEU A 618 1.58 -24.16 17.06
CA LEU A 618 1.73 -24.40 18.48
C LEU A 618 1.25 -25.81 18.85
N SER A 619 1.89 -26.42 19.85
CA SER A 619 1.47 -27.72 20.38
C SER A 619 0.11 -27.67 21.09
N SER A 620 -0.26 -26.50 21.61
CA SER A 620 -1.56 -26.19 22.19
C SER A 620 -1.88 -24.71 21.98
N PRO A 621 -3.15 -24.34 21.75
CA PRO A 621 -3.51 -22.93 21.62
C PRO A 621 -3.19 -22.12 22.88
N GLY A 622 -2.74 -20.88 22.71
CA GLY A 622 -2.41 -20.00 23.83
C GLY A 622 -2.10 -18.56 23.41
N LEU A 623 -1.98 -17.68 24.40
CA LEU A 623 -1.44 -16.33 24.22
C LEU A 623 0.09 -16.43 24.14
N VAL A 624 0.67 -16.08 23.01
CA VAL A 624 2.10 -16.25 22.74
C VAL A 624 2.76 -14.90 22.53
N GLU A 625 3.98 -14.77 23.07
CA GLU A 625 4.90 -13.70 22.74
C GLU A 625 6.06 -14.21 21.89
N VAL A 626 6.49 -13.42 20.92
CA VAL A 626 7.51 -13.76 19.92
C VAL A 626 8.59 -12.69 19.91
N ARG A 627 9.84 -13.11 19.80
CA ARG A 627 11.00 -12.24 19.56
C ARG A 627 11.88 -12.82 18.47
N CYS A 628 12.53 -11.95 17.70
CA CYS A 628 13.35 -12.33 16.56
C CYS A 628 14.74 -11.71 16.69
N ARG A 629 15.77 -12.41 16.20
CA ARG A 629 17.10 -11.83 16.00
C ARG A 629 17.78 -12.37 14.75
N ARG A 630 18.73 -11.60 14.25
CA ARG A 630 19.72 -12.04 13.26
C ARG A 630 20.91 -12.65 14.02
N ARG A 631 21.56 -13.66 13.45
CA ARG A 631 22.66 -14.39 14.12
C ARG A 631 24.04 -14.13 13.53
N ASN A 632 24.12 -13.43 12.40
CA ASN A 632 25.38 -13.09 11.75
C ASN A 632 25.36 -11.65 11.23
N GLU A 633 26.54 -11.05 11.09
CA GLU A 633 26.71 -9.65 10.68
C GLU A 633 25.92 -9.30 9.41
N GLN A 634 25.35 -8.09 9.33
CA GLN A 634 24.71 -7.56 8.13
C GLN A 634 25.73 -6.79 7.27
N GLY A 635 25.74 -7.02 5.96
CA GLY A 635 26.62 -6.29 5.03
C GLY A 635 28.07 -6.77 4.94
N SER A 636 28.51 -7.66 5.85
CA SER A 636 29.88 -8.21 5.89
C SER A 636 30.39 -8.65 4.51
N ASN A 637 31.67 -8.45 4.23
CA ASN A 637 32.31 -8.86 2.97
C ASN A 637 31.61 -8.31 1.72
N ASN A 638 31.16 -7.04 1.77
CA ASN A 638 30.46 -6.37 0.67
C ASN A 638 29.23 -7.18 0.21
N ALA A 639 28.37 -7.56 1.17
CA ALA A 639 27.13 -8.29 0.90
C ALA A 639 25.92 -7.36 0.85
N ARG A 640 24.91 -7.75 0.05
CA ARG A 640 23.56 -7.19 0.11
C ARG A 640 22.66 -8.21 0.78
N ASP A 641 22.26 -7.92 2.00
CA ASP A 641 21.46 -8.83 2.82
C ASP A 641 20.68 -8.12 3.93
N SER A 642 20.31 -6.85 3.72
CA SER A 642 19.48 -6.08 4.66
C SER A 642 18.18 -6.82 4.95
N MET A 643 17.95 -7.15 6.22
CA MET A 643 16.85 -8.00 6.66
C MET A 643 15.88 -7.21 7.53
N TYR A 644 14.58 -7.32 7.27
CA TYR A 644 13.54 -6.65 8.05
C TYR A 644 12.47 -7.63 8.52
N TRP A 645 12.00 -7.49 9.76
CA TRP A 645 10.81 -8.15 10.26
C TRP A 645 9.56 -7.38 9.81
N GLN A 646 8.96 -7.86 8.71
CA GLN A 646 7.92 -7.15 7.96
C GLN A 646 6.53 -7.26 8.60
N ALA A 647 6.19 -8.42 9.16
CA ALA A 647 4.91 -8.62 9.84
C ALA A 647 4.99 -9.78 10.83
N LEU A 648 4.18 -9.67 11.90
CA LEU A 648 3.87 -10.75 12.84
C LEU A 648 2.35 -10.93 12.87
N ARG A 649 1.86 -12.16 12.72
CA ARG A 649 0.42 -12.44 12.76
C ARG A 649 0.08 -13.74 13.45
N GLY A 650 -1.05 -13.76 14.14
CA GLY A 650 -1.59 -14.92 14.83
C GLY A 650 -2.94 -15.36 14.28
N ARG A 651 -3.16 -16.67 14.16
CA ARG A 651 -4.47 -17.19 13.73
C ARG A 651 -5.41 -17.32 14.93
N LEU A 652 -6.46 -16.53 14.93
CA LEU A 652 -7.53 -16.60 15.92
C LEU A 652 -8.41 -17.83 15.66
N LEU A 653 -8.87 -18.47 16.73
CA LEU A 653 -9.64 -19.71 16.65
C LEU A 653 -11.12 -19.49 16.30
N THR A 654 -11.65 -18.33 16.67
CA THR A 654 -13.07 -18.01 16.52
C THR A 654 -13.33 -17.34 15.18
N ARG A 655 -14.14 -17.99 14.33
CA ARG A 655 -14.71 -17.42 13.11
C ARG A 655 -16.06 -18.05 12.76
N PRO A 656 -17.00 -17.31 12.15
CA PRO A 656 -18.19 -17.90 11.55
C PRO A 656 -17.84 -18.86 10.41
N SER A 657 -18.60 -19.96 10.26
CA SER A 657 -18.49 -20.87 9.11
C SER A 657 -19.30 -20.41 7.91
N SER A 658 -20.31 -19.55 8.11
CA SER A 658 -21.20 -19.06 7.07
C SER A 658 -21.77 -17.71 7.49
N TYR A 659 -22.15 -16.90 6.50
CA TYR A 659 -22.74 -15.58 6.71
C TYR A 659 -24.12 -15.55 6.04
N PRO A 660 -25.22 -15.49 6.81
CA PRO A 660 -26.56 -15.47 6.24
C PRO A 660 -26.77 -14.18 5.45
N ASP A 661 -27.61 -14.27 4.42
CA ASP A 661 -28.11 -13.13 3.66
C ASP A 661 -27.08 -12.27 2.93
N VAL A 662 -25.78 -12.61 2.91
CA VAL A 662 -24.73 -11.82 2.25
C VAL A 662 -23.91 -12.63 1.26
N SER A 663 -23.63 -12.03 0.11
CA SER A 663 -22.71 -12.57 -0.89
C SER A 663 -21.26 -12.25 -0.53
N LEU A 664 -20.40 -13.27 -0.50
CA LEU A 664 -18.97 -13.11 -0.23
C LEU A 664 -18.11 -13.51 -1.43
N MET A 665 -16.91 -12.94 -1.46
CA MET A 665 -15.91 -13.20 -2.47
C MET A 665 -14.54 -13.36 -1.81
N ALA A 666 -13.98 -14.56 -1.87
CA ALA A 666 -12.61 -14.79 -1.44
C ALA A 666 -11.66 -14.56 -2.61
N VAL A 667 -10.62 -13.75 -2.40
CA VAL A 667 -9.70 -13.30 -3.45
C VAL A 667 -8.26 -13.53 -3.02
N THR A 668 -7.43 -14.00 -3.94
CA THR A 668 -5.97 -13.93 -3.83
C THR A 668 -5.42 -13.08 -4.96
N VAL A 669 -4.54 -12.13 -4.64
CA VAL A 669 -3.88 -11.27 -5.62
C VAL A 669 -2.37 -11.32 -5.39
N GLU A 670 -1.60 -11.59 -6.45
CA GLU A 670 -0.15 -11.45 -6.44
C GLU A 670 0.24 -9.97 -6.54
N THR A 671 1.12 -9.50 -5.66
CA THR A 671 1.60 -8.12 -5.63
C THR A 671 2.76 -7.93 -6.61
N GLY A 672 2.89 -6.73 -7.20
CA GLY A 672 3.92 -6.40 -8.19
C GLY A 672 3.44 -6.30 -9.64
N GLY A 673 4.36 -5.89 -10.53
CA GLY A 673 4.07 -5.73 -11.96
C GLY A 673 3.05 -4.63 -12.27
N LYS A 674 1.94 -4.99 -12.96
CA LYS A 674 0.89 -4.05 -13.39
C LYS A 674 0.21 -3.31 -12.24
N LEU A 675 0.15 -3.91 -11.05
CA LEU A 675 -0.45 -3.28 -9.87
C LEU A 675 0.45 -2.20 -9.28
N ALA A 676 1.77 -2.32 -9.43
CA ALA A 676 2.73 -1.37 -8.88
C ALA A 676 2.51 0.06 -9.42
N ALA A 677 2.05 0.18 -10.67
CA ALA A 677 1.81 1.44 -11.36
C ALA A 677 0.43 2.07 -11.07
N GLN A 678 -0.46 1.39 -10.33
CA GLN A 678 -1.80 1.92 -10.04
C GLN A 678 -1.84 2.70 -8.72
N SER A 679 -2.53 3.85 -8.76
CA SER A 679 -2.83 4.68 -7.60
C SER A 679 -3.92 4.06 -6.72
N ASP A 680 -5.02 3.60 -7.31
CA ASP A 680 -6.04 2.80 -6.64
C ASP A 680 -5.84 1.31 -6.94
N ARG A 681 -5.69 0.51 -5.89
CA ARG A 681 -5.48 -0.94 -5.94
C ARG A 681 -6.64 -1.71 -5.30
N ARG A 682 -7.79 -1.07 -5.13
CA ARG A 682 -8.96 -1.72 -4.54
C ARG A 682 -9.59 -2.73 -5.50
N VAL A 683 -9.90 -3.91 -4.99
CA VAL A 683 -10.74 -4.88 -5.69
C VAL A 683 -12.11 -4.25 -5.89
N ASN A 684 -12.68 -4.41 -7.08
CA ASN A 684 -14.05 -4.01 -7.38
C ASN A 684 -14.68 -5.00 -8.36
N VAL A 685 -16.00 -5.13 -8.28
CA VAL A 685 -16.78 -6.02 -9.15
C VAL A 685 -18.01 -5.28 -9.64
N VAL A 686 -18.34 -5.46 -10.91
CA VAL A 686 -19.64 -5.05 -11.43
C VAL A 686 -20.60 -6.22 -11.34
N ALA A 687 -21.63 -6.12 -10.51
CA ALA A 687 -22.56 -7.22 -10.26
C ALA A 687 -24.01 -6.77 -10.39
N THR A 688 -24.89 -7.72 -10.69
CA THR A 688 -26.33 -7.50 -10.79
C THR A 688 -27.06 -8.26 -9.68
N ARG A 689 -27.93 -7.58 -8.93
CA ARG A 689 -28.77 -8.20 -7.90
C ARG A 689 -29.72 -9.22 -8.51
N SER A 690 -29.74 -10.43 -7.93
CA SER A 690 -30.80 -11.39 -8.17
C SER A 690 -31.85 -11.30 -7.07
N TYR A 691 -33.07 -10.90 -7.41
CA TYR A 691 -34.17 -10.79 -6.45
C TYR A 691 -34.82 -12.15 -6.18
N ASP A 692 -35.44 -12.30 -5.00
CA ASP A 692 -36.21 -13.51 -4.65
C ASP A 692 -37.49 -13.64 -5.48
N SER A 693 -38.03 -12.49 -5.94
CA SER A 693 -39.18 -12.40 -6.83
C SER A 693 -38.97 -11.32 -7.89
N GLY A 694 -39.53 -11.51 -9.08
CA GLY A 694 -39.34 -10.62 -10.23
C GLY A 694 -38.05 -10.90 -11.01
N THR A 695 -37.80 -10.11 -12.05
CA THR A 695 -36.62 -10.28 -12.93
C THR A 695 -35.47 -9.40 -12.44
N ALA A 696 -34.24 -9.91 -12.43
CA ALA A 696 -33.06 -9.15 -12.06
C ALA A 696 -32.97 -7.82 -12.84
N ARG A 697 -32.55 -6.74 -12.18
CA ARG A 697 -32.38 -5.39 -12.74
C ARG A 697 -33.65 -4.63 -13.17
N THR A 698 -34.80 -5.30 -13.25
CA THR A 698 -36.06 -4.64 -13.61
C THR A 698 -36.59 -3.76 -12.48
N ILE A 699 -37.37 -2.73 -12.84
CA ILE A 699 -37.99 -1.81 -11.89
C ILE A 699 -39.05 -2.55 -11.06
N SER A 700 -39.86 -3.39 -11.71
CA SER A 700 -40.81 -4.29 -11.03
C SER A 700 -40.12 -5.21 -10.01
N GLY A 701 -39.01 -5.85 -10.39
CA GLY A 701 -38.23 -6.68 -9.47
C GLY A 701 -37.73 -5.91 -8.24
N ALA A 702 -37.23 -4.69 -8.43
CA ALA A 702 -36.81 -3.83 -7.32
C ALA A 702 -37.98 -3.42 -6.41
N LEU A 703 -39.13 -3.03 -6.98
CA LEU A 703 -40.34 -2.68 -6.21
C LEU A 703 -40.85 -3.86 -5.39
N LEU A 704 -40.93 -5.05 -5.99
CA LEU A 704 -41.42 -6.26 -5.33
C LEU A 704 -40.45 -6.71 -4.23
N HIS A 705 -39.13 -6.58 -4.44
CA HIS A 705 -38.13 -6.87 -3.42
C HIS A 705 -38.32 -5.99 -2.19
N VAL A 706 -38.38 -4.66 -2.36
CA VAL A 706 -38.62 -3.72 -1.24
C VAL A 706 -39.99 -3.93 -0.61
N GLY A 707 -41.04 -4.14 -1.40
CA GLY A 707 -42.38 -4.41 -0.90
C GLY A 707 -42.43 -5.65 -0.02
N SER A 708 -41.84 -6.75 -0.49
CA SER A 708 -41.82 -8.02 0.24
C SER A 708 -41.02 -7.94 1.55
N SER A 709 -39.88 -7.24 1.57
CA SER A 709 -39.06 -7.09 2.77
C SER A 709 -39.74 -6.25 3.86
N LEU A 710 -40.68 -5.38 3.48
CA LEU A 710 -41.49 -4.56 4.37
C LEU A 710 -42.85 -5.18 4.72
N GLY A 711 -43.24 -6.28 4.06
CA GLY A 711 -44.57 -6.88 4.20
C GLY A 711 -45.69 -6.04 3.59
N LEU A 712 -45.40 -5.24 2.56
CA LEU A 712 -46.39 -4.46 1.82
C LEU A 712 -47.16 -5.34 0.82
N GLU A 713 -48.46 -5.08 0.69
CA GLU A 713 -49.29 -5.71 -0.33
C GLU A 713 -49.15 -4.92 -1.65
N MET A 714 -48.41 -5.47 -2.60
CA MET A 714 -48.07 -4.80 -3.87
C MET A 714 -49.13 -5.08 -4.93
N ASP A 715 -49.49 -4.07 -5.72
CA ASP A 715 -50.32 -4.21 -6.93
C ASP A 715 -49.50 -4.79 -8.08
N VAL A 716 -49.29 -6.11 -8.01
CA VAL A 716 -48.43 -6.86 -8.92
C VAL A 716 -48.91 -6.76 -10.37
N ASP A 717 -50.22 -6.72 -10.61
CA ASP A 717 -50.79 -6.71 -11.96
C ASP A 717 -50.50 -5.39 -12.66
N THR A 718 -50.75 -4.25 -12.01
CA THR A 718 -50.42 -2.93 -12.58
C THR A 718 -48.93 -2.76 -12.78
N ILE A 719 -48.11 -3.16 -11.81
CA ILE A 719 -46.64 -3.07 -11.89
C ILE A 719 -46.11 -3.88 -13.08
N ASN A 720 -46.59 -5.11 -13.26
CA ASN A 720 -46.18 -5.96 -14.39
C ASN A 720 -46.70 -5.45 -15.74
N ALA A 721 -47.90 -4.87 -15.77
CA ALA A 721 -48.43 -4.23 -16.97
C ALA A 721 -47.55 -3.05 -17.40
N LEU A 722 -47.11 -2.21 -16.45
CA LEU A 722 -46.20 -1.09 -16.74
C LEU A 722 -44.80 -1.56 -17.14
N GLU A 723 -44.26 -2.58 -16.48
CA GLU A 723 -42.98 -3.18 -16.84
C GLU A 723 -42.98 -3.67 -18.30
N SER A 724 -44.01 -4.44 -18.68
CA SER A 724 -44.11 -5.04 -20.00
C SER A 724 -44.47 -4.04 -21.10
N ALA A 725 -45.34 -3.06 -20.83
CA ALA A 725 -45.78 -2.09 -21.83
C ALA A 725 -44.80 -0.92 -22.00
N TYR A 726 -44.07 -0.55 -20.94
CA TYR A 726 -43.27 0.67 -20.93
C TYR A 726 -41.80 0.48 -20.58
N TRP A 727 -41.50 -0.06 -19.40
CA TRP A 727 -40.14 -0.01 -18.85
C TRP A 727 -39.15 -0.91 -19.60
N THR A 728 -39.44 -2.21 -19.68
CA THR A 728 -38.58 -3.18 -20.37
C THR A 728 -38.39 -2.84 -21.86
N PRO A 729 -39.44 -2.53 -22.67
CA PRO A 729 -39.26 -2.20 -24.09
C PRO A 729 -38.40 -0.95 -24.35
N ARG A 730 -38.34 -0.03 -23.38
CA ARG A 730 -37.54 1.21 -23.46
C ARG A 730 -36.17 1.08 -22.78
N GLY A 731 -35.85 -0.06 -22.18
CA GLY A 731 -34.61 -0.26 -21.42
C GLY A 731 -34.54 0.58 -20.15
N GLU A 732 -35.68 0.99 -19.59
CA GLU A 732 -35.77 1.69 -18.31
C GLU A 732 -35.52 0.67 -17.18
N ASN A 733 -34.41 0.83 -16.45
CA ASN A 733 -33.96 -0.07 -15.38
C ASN A 733 -33.67 0.73 -14.10
N PHE A 734 -33.57 0.04 -12.96
CA PHE A 734 -33.14 0.63 -11.70
C PHE A 734 -31.85 -0.01 -11.20
N ASP A 735 -30.81 0.80 -11.04
CA ASP A 735 -29.44 0.39 -10.74
C ASP A 735 -28.88 1.29 -9.61
N PHE A 736 -28.92 0.82 -8.37
CA PHE A 736 -28.55 1.62 -7.19
C PHE A 736 -27.96 0.76 -6.08
N ALA A 737 -27.05 1.30 -5.28
CA ALA A 737 -26.57 0.65 -4.08
C ALA A 737 -26.46 1.67 -2.95
N THR A 738 -26.88 1.27 -1.76
CA THR A 738 -26.80 2.10 -0.57
C THR A 738 -26.18 1.32 0.57
N GLY A 739 -25.23 1.96 1.27
CA GLY A 739 -24.77 1.55 2.60
C GLY A 739 -25.33 2.46 3.70
N ASP A 740 -26.18 3.42 3.33
CA ASP A 740 -26.76 4.41 4.24
C ASP A 740 -28.23 4.09 4.54
N SER A 741 -28.71 4.60 5.67
CA SER A 741 -30.13 4.51 6.04
C SER A 741 -30.96 5.50 5.22
N ILE A 742 -31.83 4.97 4.37
CA ILE A 742 -32.84 5.73 3.61
C ILE A 742 -34.24 5.25 4.01
N SER A 743 -35.25 6.10 3.90
CA SER A 743 -36.61 5.65 4.19
C SER A 743 -37.13 4.73 3.08
N ALA A 744 -37.99 3.78 3.47
CA ALA A 744 -38.66 2.88 2.53
C ALA A 744 -39.43 3.64 1.44
N LEU A 745 -40.12 4.72 1.81
CA LEU A 745 -40.89 5.53 0.86
C LEU A 745 -39.98 6.22 -0.16
N GLU A 746 -38.87 6.81 0.29
CA GLU A 746 -37.90 7.43 -0.61
C GLU A 746 -37.30 6.40 -1.58
N MET A 747 -36.98 5.19 -1.10
CA MET A 747 -36.50 4.12 -1.98
C MET A 747 -37.54 3.71 -3.03
N LEU A 748 -38.79 3.49 -2.64
CA LEU A 748 -39.88 3.13 -3.56
C LEU A 748 -40.15 4.25 -4.58
N GLN A 749 -40.12 5.51 -4.15
CA GLN A 749 -40.23 6.67 -5.04
C GLN A 749 -39.05 6.77 -6.00
N MET A 750 -37.82 6.49 -5.55
CA MET A 750 -36.63 6.48 -6.39
C MET A 750 -36.72 5.39 -7.47
N ILE A 751 -37.12 4.17 -7.08
CA ILE A 751 -37.35 3.06 -8.01
C ILE A 751 -38.41 3.43 -9.06
N ALA A 752 -39.56 3.97 -8.63
CA ALA A 752 -40.63 4.36 -9.54
C ALA A 752 -40.21 5.52 -10.47
N SER A 753 -39.43 6.46 -9.96
CA SER A 753 -38.93 7.62 -10.73
C SER A 753 -38.00 7.21 -11.87
N ALA A 754 -37.18 6.16 -11.66
CA ALA A 754 -36.38 5.57 -12.73
C ALA A 754 -37.24 5.05 -13.89
N GLY A 755 -38.49 4.68 -13.63
CA GLY A 755 -39.49 4.31 -14.64
C GLY A 755 -40.40 5.45 -15.07
N LYS A 756 -40.02 6.73 -14.85
CA LYS A 756 -40.85 7.91 -15.16
C LYS A 756 -42.26 7.84 -14.55
N SER A 757 -42.35 7.20 -13.38
CA SER A 757 -43.59 6.87 -12.68
C SER A 757 -43.56 7.42 -11.25
N ARG A 758 -44.73 7.46 -10.61
CA ARG A 758 -44.88 7.86 -9.22
C ARG A 758 -45.32 6.65 -8.40
N PHE A 759 -44.73 6.49 -7.22
CA PHE A 759 -45.22 5.54 -6.22
C PHE A 759 -46.43 6.14 -5.50
N LEU A 760 -47.46 5.31 -5.28
CA LEU A 760 -48.63 5.69 -4.51
C LEU A 760 -49.25 4.48 -3.79
N LEU A 761 -50.15 4.76 -2.86
CA LEU A 761 -51.02 3.76 -2.25
C LEU A 761 -52.43 3.97 -2.80
N SER A 762 -53.07 2.92 -3.32
CA SER A 762 -54.43 2.95 -3.85
C SER A 762 -55.17 1.69 -3.41
N ASP A 763 -56.38 1.83 -2.87
CA ASP A 763 -57.22 0.72 -2.37
C ASP A 763 -56.51 -0.24 -1.39
N GLY A 764 -55.58 0.30 -0.59
CA GLY A 764 -54.79 -0.49 0.36
C GLY A 764 -53.59 -1.22 -0.26
N LEU A 765 -53.40 -1.12 -1.57
CA LEU A 765 -52.26 -1.69 -2.30
C LEU A 765 -51.20 -0.64 -2.60
N ALA A 766 -49.94 -1.07 -2.58
CA ALA A 766 -48.80 -0.29 -3.04
C ALA A 766 -48.64 -0.44 -4.56
N THR A 767 -48.83 0.65 -5.30
CA THR A 767 -48.87 0.66 -6.75
C THR A 767 -48.06 1.81 -7.34
N VAL A 768 -48.00 1.88 -8.66
CA VAL A 768 -47.30 2.93 -9.40
C VAL A 768 -48.17 3.49 -10.53
N ASN A 769 -48.12 4.81 -10.71
CA ASN A 769 -48.78 5.50 -11.82
C ASN A 769 -47.73 6.10 -12.75
N ARG A 770 -47.73 5.68 -14.02
CA ARG A 770 -46.81 6.24 -15.02
C ARG A 770 -47.24 7.66 -15.40
N GLU A 771 -46.26 8.54 -15.43
CA GLU A 771 -46.43 9.89 -15.97
C GLU A 771 -45.98 9.90 -17.45
N GLY A 772 -46.82 10.44 -18.33
CA GLY A 772 -46.59 10.43 -19.78
C GLY A 772 -47.86 10.70 -20.58
N ILE A 773 -47.79 10.44 -21.89
CA ILE A 773 -48.96 10.53 -22.77
C ILE A 773 -49.93 9.39 -22.46
N LYS A 774 -51.08 9.72 -21.88
CA LYS A 774 -52.14 8.75 -21.52
C LYS A 774 -53.55 9.27 -21.83
N PRO A 775 -54.54 8.38 -22.05
CA PRO A 775 -55.94 8.78 -22.23
C PRO A 775 -56.50 9.44 -20.96
N TRP A 776 -57.71 9.99 -21.06
CA TRP A 776 -58.42 10.50 -19.89
C TRP A 776 -58.83 9.34 -18.99
N THR A 777 -58.50 9.46 -17.71
CA THR A 777 -58.97 8.59 -16.64
C THR A 777 -60.40 8.93 -16.27
N GLY A 778 -60.73 10.22 -16.13
CA GLY A 778 -62.05 10.66 -15.67
C GLY A 778 -62.38 12.11 -15.97
N ILE A 779 -63.58 12.54 -15.56
CA ILE A 779 -64.12 13.88 -15.78
C ILE A 779 -64.71 14.42 -14.47
N ILE A 780 -64.49 15.70 -14.17
CA ILE A 780 -65.20 16.44 -13.12
C ILE A 780 -65.92 17.61 -13.79
N THR A 781 -67.25 17.57 -13.72
CA THR A 781 -68.15 18.59 -14.26
C THR A 781 -68.74 19.45 -13.14
N PRO A 782 -69.38 20.60 -13.44
CA PRO A 782 -70.07 21.39 -12.43
C PRO A 782 -71.13 20.62 -11.63
N HIS A 783 -71.63 19.48 -12.15
CA HIS A 783 -72.56 18.61 -11.41
C HIS A 783 -71.90 17.84 -10.25
N GLU A 784 -70.57 17.67 -10.27
CA GLU A 784 -69.79 17.05 -9.18
C GLU A 784 -69.17 18.09 -8.23
N MET A 785 -69.18 19.37 -8.62
CA MET A 785 -68.49 20.44 -7.89
C MET A 785 -69.40 21.05 -6.83
N VAL A 786 -68.91 21.10 -5.59
CA VAL A 786 -69.54 21.82 -4.47
C VAL A 786 -69.08 23.28 -4.44
N GLU A 787 -67.87 23.54 -4.96
CA GLU A 787 -67.30 24.88 -5.11
C GLU A 787 -66.90 25.14 -6.57
N GLU A 788 -67.02 26.39 -7.02
CA GLU A 788 -66.63 26.80 -8.38
C GLU A 788 -65.18 26.39 -8.70
N LEU A 789 -64.94 25.97 -9.94
CA LEU A 789 -63.60 25.65 -10.42
C LEU A 789 -62.72 26.91 -10.42
N GLN A 790 -61.64 26.86 -9.64
CA GLN A 790 -60.64 27.91 -9.59
C GLN A 790 -59.47 27.56 -10.51
N SER A 791 -59.09 28.50 -11.38
CA SER A 791 -57.88 28.39 -12.19
C SER A 791 -56.84 29.42 -11.74
N GLY A 792 -55.67 28.96 -11.31
CA GLY A 792 -54.51 29.80 -11.01
C GLY A 792 -53.52 29.80 -12.17
N PHE A 793 -53.07 30.99 -12.60
CA PHE A 793 -52.01 31.14 -13.61
C PHE A 793 -50.76 31.77 -13.00
N SER A 794 -49.60 31.15 -13.25
CA SER A 794 -48.30 31.69 -12.88
C SER A 794 -47.61 32.30 -14.10
N VAL A 795 -47.30 33.59 -14.04
CA VAL A 795 -46.60 34.31 -15.12
C VAL A 795 -45.13 33.88 -15.13
N PRO A 796 -44.50 33.66 -16.31
CA PRO A 796 -43.07 33.43 -16.39
C PRO A 796 -42.26 34.55 -15.69
N SER A 797 -41.25 34.15 -14.92
CA SER A 797 -40.37 35.02 -14.14
C SER A 797 -38.91 34.67 -14.39
N ASP A 798 -38.01 35.64 -14.20
CA ASP A 798 -36.55 35.42 -14.20
C ASP A 798 -36.11 34.46 -13.07
N ASP A 799 -36.98 34.23 -12.07
CA ASP A 799 -36.79 33.25 -11.02
C ASP A 799 -37.15 31.80 -11.42
N ASP A 800 -37.71 31.57 -12.61
CA ASP A 800 -38.00 30.23 -13.07
C ASP A 800 -36.74 29.53 -13.59
N PHE A 801 -36.69 28.20 -13.45
CA PHE A 801 -35.64 27.42 -14.10
C PHE A 801 -35.86 27.39 -15.61
N ASP A 802 -34.85 27.80 -16.37
CA ASP A 802 -34.81 27.75 -17.83
C ASP A 802 -33.78 26.73 -18.35
N GLY A 803 -33.11 26.01 -17.45
CA GLY A 803 -32.29 24.83 -17.72
C GLY A 803 -32.31 23.82 -16.57
N VAL A 804 -31.98 22.56 -16.86
CA VAL A 804 -31.82 21.50 -15.84
C VAL A 804 -30.52 20.75 -16.13
N ASP A 805 -29.65 20.61 -15.13
CA ASP A 805 -28.43 19.82 -15.19
C ASP A 805 -28.62 18.57 -14.34
N VAL A 806 -28.63 17.41 -14.99
CA VAL A 806 -28.87 16.13 -14.33
C VAL A 806 -27.54 15.42 -14.10
N THR A 807 -27.13 15.32 -12.84
CA THR A 807 -25.97 14.53 -12.44
C THR A 807 -26.38 13.09 -12.15
N TYR A 808 -25.75 12.14 -12.84
CA TYR A 808 -26.04 10.71 -12.75
C TYR A 808 -24.71 9.92 -12.77
N ILE A 809 -24.76 8.63 -12.40
CA ILE A 809 -23.60 7.73 -12.55
C ILE A 809 -23.69 7.06 -13.92
N ASN A 810 -22.67 7.19 -14.75
CA ASN A 810 -22.66 6.54 -16.07
C ASN A 810 -22.34 5.04 -15.93
N GLY A 811 -23.19 4.16 -16.49
CA GLY A 811 -23.06 2.70 -16.36
C GLY A 811 -21.90 2.04 -17.12
N VAL A 812 -21.16 2.82 -17.92
CA VAL A 812 -19.97 2.40 -18.66
C VAL A 812 -18.70 2.88 -17.96
N THR A 813 -18.62 4.19 -17.67
CA THR A 813 -17.43 4.81 -17.04
C THR A 813 -17.42 4.64 -15.52
N TRP A 814 -18.60 4.46 -14.90
CA TRP A 814 -18.82 4.45 -13.45
C TRP A 814 -18.36 5.75 -12.77
N ALA A 815 -18.33 6.84 -13.51
CA ALA A 815 -18.07 8.18 -13.01
C ALA A 815 -19.38 8.95 -12.91
N GLU A 816 -19.40 9.95 -12.02
CA GLU A 816 -20.44 10.96 -12.04
C GLU A 816 -20.28 11.81 -13.30
N GLU A 817 -21.35 11.93 -14.07
CA GLU A 817 -21.44 12.72 -15.28
C GLU A 817 -22.70 13.59 -15.21
N THR A 818 -22.69 14.73 -15.89
CA THR A 818 -23.82 15.65 -15.91
C THR A 818 -24.35 15.78 -17.34
N VAL A 819 -25.66 15.61 -17.53
CA VAL A 819 -26.32 15.92 -18.80
C VAL A 819 -27.04 17.25 -18.71
N LYS A 820 -26.72 18.15 -19.65
CA LYS A 820 -27.34 19.47 -19.75
C LYS A 820 -28.63 19.40 -20.55
N CYS A 821 -29.76 19.58 -19.89
CA CYS A 821 -31.08 19.61 -20.51
C CYS A 821 -31.41 21.06 -20.90
N ARG A 822 -31.52 21.32 -22.22
CA ARG A 822 -31.69 22.64 -22.83
C ARG A 822 -32.67 22.56 -23.99
N THR A 823 -33.38 23.66 -24.26
CA THR A 823 -34.17 23.79 -25.50
C THR A 823 -33.32 24.46 -26.60
N PRO A 824 -33.57 24.17 -27.90
CA PRO A 824 -32.76 24.74 -28.99
C PRO A 824 -32.75 26.26 -29.07
N ASP A 825 -33.80 26.91 -28.55
CA ASP A 825 -33.96 28.36 -28.50
C ASP A 825 -33.28 29.02 -27.29
N ASN A 826 -32.90 28.25 -26.26
CA ASN A 826 -32.18 28.73 -25.09
C ASN A 826 -31.00 27.80 -24.70
N PRO A 827 -29.90 27.82 -25.46
CA PRO A 827 -28.74 26.97 -25.17
C PRO A 827 -27.96 27.40 -23.91
N THR A 828 -28.06 28.67 -23.51
CA THR A 828 -27.33 29.27 -22.38
C THR A 828 -28.31 29.82 -21.33
N PRO A 829 -28.93 28.95 -20.53
CA PRO A 829 -29.94 29.35 -19.55
C PRO A 829 -29.35 30.20 -18.44
N VAL A 830 -30.18 31.07 -17.87
CA VAL A 830 -29.81 31.99 -16.80
C VAL A 830 -29.89 31.29 -15.44
N LYS A 831 -30.90 30.45 -15.21
CA LYS A 831 -31.16 29.77 -13.95
C LYS A 831 -31.31 28.26 -14.18
N ILE A 832 -30.34 27.52 -13.65
CA ILE A 832 -30.22 26.08 -13.86
C ILE A 832 -30.59 25.32 -12.58
N GLU A 833 -31.50 24.34 -12.70
CA GLU A 833 -31.71 23.36 -11.64
C GLU A 833 -30.57 22.33 -11.66
N ASN A 834 -29.85 22.16 -10.55
CA ASN A 834 -28.91 21.05 -10.38
C ASN A 834 -29.65 19.85 -9.77
N TYR A 835 -30.00 18.88 -10.60
CA TYR A 835 -30.77 17.70 -10.21
C TYR A 835 -29.89 16.46 -10.12
N LYS A 836 -29.84 15.82 -8.94
CA LYS A 836 -29.16 14.52 -8.78
C LYS A 836 -30.13 13.39 -9.06
N LEU A 837 -29.79 12.52 -10.01
CA LEU A 837 -30.59 11.38 -10.42
C LEU A 837 -29.87 10.08 -10.08
N ASP A 838 -30.23 9.51 -8.94
CA ASP A 838 -29.76 8.20 -8.50
C ASP A 838 -30.62 7.08 -9.11
N GLY A 839 -30.01 5.91 -9.37
CA GLY A 839 -30.73 4.74 -9.89
C GLY A 839 -30.78 4.59 -11.41
N VAL A 840 -30.38 5.62 -12.18
CA VAL A 840 -30.41 5.62 -13.65
C VAL A 840 -28.99 5.74 -14.20
N LEU A 841 -28.55 4.73 -14.97
CA LEU A 841 -27.18 4.68 -15.50
C LEU A 841 -27.01 5.11 -16.97
N SER A 842 -28.12 5.39 -17.66
CA SER A 842 -28.13 5.72 -19.09
C SER A 842 -28.15 7.24 -19.29
N GLN A 843 -27.22 7.75 -20.10
CA GLN A 843 -27.12 9.16 -20.46
C GLN A 843 -28.41 9.69 -21.11
N ASP A 844 -28.93 8.94 -22.09
CA ASP A 844 -30.18 9.28 -22.78
C ASP A 844 -31.37 9.30 -21.81
N HIS A 845 -31.40 8.37 -20.87
CA HIS A 845 -32.51 8.30 -19.91
C HIS A 845 -32.45 9.45 -18.90
N ALA A 846 -31.25 9.78 -18.38
CA ALA A 846 -31.06 10.95 -17.54
C ALA A 846 -31.51 12.24 -18.26
N TYR A 847 -31.17 12.37 -19.54
CA TYR A 847 -31.59 13.50 -20.38
C TYR A 847 -33.11 13.55 -20.56
N GLN A 848 -33.77 12.42 -20.83
CA GLN A 848 -35.23 12.35 -20.98
C GLN A 848 -35.96 12.83 -19.71
N ILE A 849 -35.51 12.38 -18.52
CA ILE A 849 -36.08 12.79 -17.23
C ILE A 849 -35.85 14.29 -17.00
N GLY A 850 -34.63 14.78 -17.26
CA GLY A 850 -34.30 16.20 -17.12
C GLY A 850 -35.07 17.11 -18.08
N MET A 851 -35.21 16.73 -19.35
CA MET A 851 -36.02 17.47 -20.33
C MET A 851 -37.49 17.51 -19.93
N ARG A 852 -38.04 16.42 -19.37
CA ARG A 852 -39.41 16.43 -18.86
C ARG A 852 -39.59 17.45 -17.73
N ARG A 853 -38.63 17.55 -16.80
CA ARG A 853 -38.63 18.57 -15.74
C ARG A 853 -38.57 19.98 -16.34
N LEU A 854 -37.65 20.22 -17.26
CA LEU A 854 -37.49 21.50 -17.96
C LEU A 854 -38.78 21.92 -18.68
N MET A 855 -39.39 21.02 -19.45
CA MET A 855 -40.63 21.33 -20.18
C MET A 855 -41.77 21.73 -19.25
N LYS A 856 -41.85 21.16 -18.04
CA LYS A 856 -42.83 21.58 -17.03
C LYS A 856 -42.50 22.95 -16.45
N TYR A 857 -41.24 23.24 -16.11
CA TYR A 857 -40.86 24.59 -15.64
C TYR A 857 -41.19 25.67 -16.68
N LEU A 858 -40.94 25.39 -17.95
CA LEU A 858 -41.21 26.34 -19.03
C LEU A 858 -42.72 26.51 -19.29
N GLN A 859 -43.47 25.40 -19.35
CA GLN A 859 -44.80 25.40 -19.97
C GLN A 859 -45.97 25.13 -19.01
N GLN A 860 -45.77 24.50 -17.85
CA GLN A 860 -46.87 24.12 -16.95
C GLN A 860 -47.22 25.28 -16.01
N ARG A 861 -48.07 26.19 -16.51
CA ARG A 861 -48.35 27.48 -15.85
C ARG A 861 -49.74 27.60 -15.26
N VAL A 862 -50.63 26.65 -15.55
CA VAL A 862 -52.02 26.65 -15.04
C VAL A 862 -52.18 25.58 -13.97
N THR A 863 -52.83 25.96 -12.88
CA THR A 863 -53.27 25.11 -11.77
C THR A 863 -54.79 25.17 -11.68
N PHE A 864 -55.41 24.09 -11.26
CA PHE A 864 -56.85 23.96 -11.09
C PHE A 864 -57.15 23.48 -9.68
N GLN A 865 -58.18 24.04 -9.07
CA GLN A 865 -58.63 23.66 -7.75
C GLN A 865 -60.16 23.70 -7.70
N THR A 866 -60.75 22.65 -7.14
CA THR A 866 -62.20 22.59 -6.87
C THR A 866 -62.44 21.63 -5.71
N THR A 867 -63.67 21.61 -5.20
CA THR A 867 -64.10 20.73 -4.12
C THR A 867 -65.30 19.92 -4.62
N THR A 868 -65.24 18.60 -4.48
CA THR A 868 -66.35 17.68 -4.80
C THR A 868 -66.91 17.06 -3.53
N GLU A 869 -68.00 16.29 -3.62
CA GLU A 869 -68.34 15.32 -2.57
C GLU A 869 -67.33 14.15 -2.62
N LEU A 870 -67.79 12.90 -2.72
CA LEU A 870 -66.92 11.72 -2.77
C LEU A 870 -66.43 11.39 -4.19
N ASP A 871 -66.91 12.07 -5.22
CA ASP A 871 -66.60 11.78 -6.64
C ASP A 871 -65.10 11.81 -6.97
N ALA A 872 -64.33 12.73 -6.34
CA ALA A 872 -62.89 12.81 -6.55
C ALA A 872 -62.16 11.52 -6.16
N LEU A 873 -62.69 10.72 -5.23
CA LEU A 873 -62.06 9.48 -4.77
C LEU A 873 -62.05 8.37 -5.84
N CYS A 874 -62.68 8.58 -7.00
CA CYS A 874 -62.53 7.72 -8.16
C CYS A 874 -61.15 7.86 -8.85
N TYR A 875 -60.36 8.86 -8.46
CA TYR A 875 -59.10 9.21 -9.12
C TYR A 875 -57.91 9.13 -8.16
N ASN A 876 -56.71 8.99 -8.72
CA ASN A 876 -55.46 8.91 -7.99
C ASN A 876 -54.47 10.00 -8.40
N LEU A 877 -53.43 10.17 -7.57
CA LEU A 877 -52.28 11.01 -7.90
C LEU A 877 -51.71 10.65 -9.28
N GLY A 878 -51.56 11.66 -10.13
CA GLY A 878 -51.00 11.51 -11.47
C GLY A 878 -52.04 11.17 -12.54
N ASP A 879 -53.30 10.93 -12.21
CA ASP A 879 -54.34 10.63 -13.21
C ASP A 879 -54.63 11.84 -14.10
N ARG A 880 -54.89 11.55 -15.37
CA ARG A 880 -55.23 12.59 -16.35
C ARG A 880 -56.74 12.73 -16.37
N ILE A 881 -57.26 13.86 -15.90
CA ILE A 881 -58.70 14.13 -15.85
C ILE A 881 -59.06 15.31 -16.75
N VAL A 882 -60.35 15.39 -17.09
CA VAL A 882 -60.96 16.54 -17.75
C VAL A 882 -61.74 17.34 -16.71
N LEU A 883 -61.45 18.63 -16.60
CA LEU A 883 -62.24 19.56 -15.80
C LEU A 883 -63.06 20.46 -16.73
N THR A 884 -64.31 20.71 -16.36
CA THR A 884 -65.20 21.60 -17.13
C THR A 884 -65.87 22.61 -16.22
N ASP A 885 -66.16 23.79 -16.76
CA ASP A 885 -66.88 24.87 -16.09
C ASP A 885 -68.22 25.17 -16.80
N ASP A 886 -68.98 26.10 -16.25
CA ASP A 886 -70.21 26.66 -16.80
C ASP A 886 -70.07 28.15 -17.21
N ILE A 887 -68.84 28.62 -17.44
CA ILE A 887 -68.55 30.02 -17.79
C ILE A 887 -69.06 30.31 -19.21
N PRO A 888 -69.96 31.31 -19.38
CA PRO A 888 -70.43 31.69 -20.70
C PRO A 888 -69.28 32.10 -21.64
N GLY A 889 -69.20 31.44 -22.80
CA GLY A 889 -68.17 31.69 -23.82
C GLY A 889 -67.06 30.65 -23.90
N ASN A 890 -66.96 29.73 -22.93
CA ASN A 890 -66.04 28.59 -23.01
C ASN A 890 -66.50 27.47 -23.94
N ASN A 891 -67.69 27.59 -24.57
CA ASN A 891 -68.27 26.61 -25.50
C ASN A 891 -68.35 25.18 -24.94
N THR A 892 -68.72 25.06 -23.66
CA THR A 892 -68.90 23.79 -22.95
C THR A 892 -70.25 23.83 -22.21
N ILE A 893 -71.00 22.72 -22.29
CA ILE A 893 -72.29 22.54 -21.63
C ILE A 893 -72.24 21.17 -20.93
N SER A 894 -72.36 21.18 -19.61
CA SER A 894 -72.38 19.96 -18.80
C SER A 894 -73.82 19.55 -18.54
N CYS A 895 -74.15 18.31 -18.91
CA CYS A 895 -75.52 17.81 -18.91
C CYS A 895 -75.67 16.48 -18.16
N LEU A 896 -76.88 16.21 -17.69
CA LEU A 896 -77.28 14.89 -17.20
C LEU A 896 -78.02 14.14 -18.32
N VAL A 897 -77.73 12.85 -18.49
CA VAL A 897 -78.43 11.98 -19.44
C VAL A 897 -79.71 11.44 -18.80
N GLU A 898 -80.87 11.77 -19.38
CA GLU A 898 -82.18 11.28 -18.92
C GLU A 898 -82.59 9.98 -19.60
N ALA A 899 -82.19 9.79 -20.86
CA ALA A 899 -82.51 8.59 -21.63
C ALA A 899 -81.45 8.31 -22.68
N MET A 900 -81.16 7.03 -22.89
CA MET A 900 -80.27 6.53 -23.93
C MET A 900 -81.01 5.52 -24.82
N THR A 901 -80.78 5.57 -26.13
CA THR A 901 -81.29 4.55 -27.05
C THR A 901 -80.27 4.27 -28.15
N THR A 902 -79.94 2.99 -28.32
CA THR A 902 -78.99 2.53 -29.33
C THR A 902 -79.73 1.86 -30.49
N ALA A 903 -79.54 2.37 -31.70
CA ALA A 903 -80.09 1.78 -32.92
C ALA A 903 -79.19 2.06 -34.13
N GLY A 904 -79.00 1.07 -35.01
CA GLY A 904 -78.28 1.26 -36.28
C GLY A 904 -76.81 1.67 -36.13
N GLY A 905 -76.13 1.27 -35.05
CA GLY A 905 -74.72 1.60 -34.78
C GLY A 905 -74.50 3.00 -34.20
N VAL A 906 -75.57 3.69 -33.80
CA VAL A 906 -75.55 5.04 -33.23
C VAL A 906 -76.31 5.02 -31.91
N THR A 907 -75.82 5.77 -30.94
CA THR A 907 -76.49 5.96 -29.63
C THR A 907 -77.01 7.38 -29.54
N THR A 908 -78.30 7.54 -29.29
CA THR A 908 -78.97 8.83 -29.08
C THR A 908 -79.15 9.07 -27.60
N PHE A 909 -78.70 10.23 -27.13
CA PHE A 909 -78.85 10.69 -25.76
C PHE A 909 -79.89 11.82 -25.69
N THR A 910 -80.78 11.74 -24.70
CA THR A 910 -81.63 12.85 -24.27
C THR A 910 -81.04 13.45 -23.01
N VAL A 911 -80.84 14.78 -22.99
CA VAL A 911 -80.11 15.49 -21.93
C VAL A 911 -80.96 16.60 -21.28
N THR A 912 -80.55 17.05 -20.10
CA THR A 912 -81.27 18.06 -19.30
C THR A 912 -81.17 19.50 -19.83
N GLU A 913 -80.07 19.88 -20.49
CA GLU A 913 -79.76 21.25 -20.95
C GLU A 913 -79.93 21.37 -22.47
N PRO A 914 -80.36 22.55 -22.99
CA PRO A 914 -80.42 22.80 -24.42
C PRO A 914 -79.01 22.91 -25.03
N LEU A 915 -78.78 22.18 -26.12
CA LEU A 915 -77.48 22.10 -26.79
C LEU A 915 -77.26 23.26 -27.77
N ASP A 916 -76.11 23.92 -27.69
CA ASP A 916 -75.74 25.00 -28.61
C ASP A 916 -74.96 24.48 -29.83
N TRP A 917 -75.70 24.21 -30.91
CA TRP A 917 -75.12 23.75 -32.17
C TRP A 917 -74.37 24.83 -32.96
N SER A 918 -74.21 26.05 -32.42
CA SER A 918 -73.32 27.07 -32.99
C SER A 918 -71.83 26.79 -32.72
N PHE A 919 -71.52 25.87 -31.80
CA PHE A 919 -70.15 25.47 -31.48
C PHE A 919 -69.41 24.91 -32.71
N GLU A 920 -68.13 25.23 -32.84
CA GLU A 920 -67.34 24.78 -33.98
C GLU A 920 -66.99 23.28 -33.87
N ASN A 921 -67.47 22.50 -34.85
CA ASN A 921 -67.46 21.04 -34.89
C ASN A 921 -67.80 20.40 -33.53
N PRO A 922 -69.08 20.38 -33.12
CA PRO A 922 -69.48 19.91 -31.81
C PRO A 922 -69.03 18.48 -31.50
N ARG A 923 -68.72 18.24 -30.23
CA ARG A 923 -68.24 16.99 -29.67
C ARG A 923 -68.99 16.67 -28.38
N ALA A 924 -68.95 15.40 -28.00
CA ALA A 924 -69.49 14.93 -26.73
C ALA A 924 -68.47 14.07 -26.00
N LEU A 925 -68.45 14.19 -24.67
CA LEU A 925 -67.72 13.36 -23.73
C LEU A 925 -68.71 12.81 -22.72
N ILE A 926 -68.45 11.60 -22.23
CA ILE A 926 -69.24 10.98 -21.19
C ILE A 926 -68.35 10.72 -19.98
N ARG A 927 -68.84 11.13 -18.81
CA ARG A 927 -68.40 10.58 -17.53
C ARG A 927 -69.33 9.42 -17.22
N TYR A 928 -68.78 8.21 -17.20
CA TYR A 928 -69.50 7.02 -16.79
C TYR A 928 -69.82 7.06 -15.29
N GLN A 929 -70.70 6.19 -14.82
CA GLN A 929 -71.10 6.16 -13.41
C GLN A 929 -69.97 5.68 -12.48
N ASP A 930 -68.99 4.95 -13.01
CA ASP A 930 -67.77 4.54 -12.30
C ASP A 930 -66.69 5.65 -12.26
N GLY A 931 -67.01 6.85 -12.74
CA GLY A 931 -66.09 7.99 -12.83
C GLY A 931 -65.19 7.98 -14.06
N SER A 932 -65.14 6.89 -14.82
CA SER A 932 -64.28 6.81 -16.00
C SER A 932 -64.74 7.73 -17.14
N ALA A 933 -63.81 8.13 -18.00
CA ALA A 933 -64.08 9.02 -19.13
C ALA A 933 -64.19 8.26 -20.46
N SER A 934 -65.13 8.67 -21.33
CA SER A 934 -65.10 8.29 -22.74
C SER A 934 -64.04 9.05 -23.52
N GLY A 935 -63.68 8.55 -24.71
CA GLY A 935 -62.99 9.37 -25.71
C GLY A 935 -63.86 10.52 -26.22
N LEU A 936 -63.25 11.47 -26.93
CA LEU A 936 -63.95 12.60 -27.56
C LEU A 936 -64.75 12.11 -28.78
N MET A 937 -66.08 12.20 -28.70
CA MET A 937 -66.97 11.68 -29.73
C MET A 937 -67.52 12.77 -30.63
N VAL A 938 -67.76 12.42 -31.90
CA VAL A 938 -68.46 13.31 -32.84
C VAL A 938 -69.94 13.31 -32.51
N ALA A 939 -70.49 14.48 -32.17
CA ALA A 939 -71.90 14.67 -31.88
C ALA A 939 -72.67 15.09 -33.15
N SER A 940 -73.82 14.47 -33.40
CA SER A 940 -74.74 14.82 -34.49
C SER A 940 -76.07 15.31 -33.93
N ARG A 941 -76.64 16.35 -34.56
CA ARG A 941 -77.89 16.97 -34.11
C ARG A 941 -79.08 16.06 -34.37
N VAL A 942 -79.84 15.76 -33.32
CA VAL A 942 -81.13 15.07 -33.39
C VAL A 942 -82.26 16.02 -32.99
N GLY A 943 -82.04 16.84 -31.96
CA GLY A 943 -82.96 17.85 -31.47
C GLY A 943 -82.25 18.90 -30.60
N ASP A 944 -83.02 19.77 -29.94
CA ASP A 944 -82.46 20.81 -29.09
C ASP A 944 -81.94 20.27 -27.75
N TYR A 945 -82.52 19.15 -27.27
CA TYR A 945 -82.11 18.39 -26.07
C TYR A 945 -81.62 16.98 -26.42
N GLN A 946 -81.31 16.73 -27.70
CA GLN A 946 -80.97 15.40 -28.19
C GLN A 946 -79.79 15.44 -29.15
N LEU A 947 -78.81 14.60 -28.87
CA LEU A 947 -77.66 14.38 -29.75
C LEU A 947 -77.45 12.88 -29.97
N SER A 948 -76.75 12.54 -31.04
CA SER A 948 -76.33 11.17 -31.30
C SER A 948 -74.83 11.06 -31.54
N VAL A 949 -74.23 9.99 -31.05
CA VAL A 949 -72.80 9.64 -31.23
C VAL A 949 -72.64 8.23 -31.78
N PRO A 950 -71.49 7.90 -32.40
CA PRO A 950 -71.17 6.51 -32.72
C PRO A 950 -71.28 5.63 -31.47
N HIS A 951 -71.88 4.46 -31.63
CA HIS A 951 -72.01 3.52 -30.51
C HIS A 951 -70.64 3.03 -30.03
N LEU A 952 -70.43 3.03 -28.70
CA LEU A 952 -69.28 2.46 -28.02
C LEU A 952 -69.74 1.27 -27.19
N SER A 953 -68.93 0.21 -27.10
CA SER A 953 -69.25 -0.99 -26.31
C SER A 953 -69.42 -0.67 -24.81
N ASP A 954 -68.75 0.37 -24.31
CA ASP A 954 -68.89 0.86 -22.95
C ASP A 954 -70.32 1.32 -22.61
N PHE A 955 -71.16 1.61 -23.62
CA PHE A 955 -72.56 1.98 -23.40
C PHE A 955 -73.45 0.79 -23.04
N ASP A 956 -73.00 -0.42 -23.33
CA ASP A 956 -73.71 -1.66 -23.01
C ASP A 956 -73.18 -2.31 -21.73
N ASP A 957 -72.15 -1.73 -21.10
CA ASP A 957 -71.55 -2.24 -19.87
C ASP A 957 -72.38 -1.77 -18.65
N PRO A 958 -73.08 -2.68 -17.95
CA PRO A 958 -73.91 -2.32 -16.79
C PRO A 958 -73.10 -1.83 -15.59
N LEU A 959 -71.78 -2.01 -15.58
CA LEU A 959 -70.91 -1.44 -14.53
C LEU A 959 -70.57 0.03 -14.81
N LYS A 960 -70.69 0.49 -16.06
CA LYS A 960 -70.43 1.88 -16.47
C LYS A 960 -71.70 2.70 -16.67
N ILE A 961 -72.76 2.07 -17.17
CA ILE A 961 -74.06 2.70 -17.41
C ILE A 961 -75.20 1.75 -16.98
N ASP A 962 -75.86 2.10 -15.88
CA ASP A 962 -77.13 1.54 -15.44
C ASP A 962 -78.21 2.64 -15.39
N GLN A 963 -79.15 2.60 -16.35
CA GLN A 963 -80.32 3.47 -16.40
C GLN A 963 -81.58 2.84 -15.78
N THR A 964 -81.47 1.64 -15.21
CA THR A 964 -82.63 0.90 -14.68
C THR A 964 -82.96 1.28 -13.24
N SER A 965 -82.00 1.86 -12.51
CA SER A 965 -82.14 2.24 -11.11
C SER A 965 -82.12 3.76 -10.94
N SER A 966 -83.18 4.33 -10.36
CA SER A 966 -83.23 5.75 -9.99
C SER A 966 -82.41 6.10 -8.75
N ALA A 967 -81.79 5.11 -8.11
CA ALA A 967 -80.92 5.29 -6.94
C ALA A 967 -79.44 5.47 -7.32
N ILE A 968 -79.10 5.24 -8.59
CA ILE A 968 -77.77 5.48 -9.15
C ILE A 968 -77.82 6.85 -9.84
N GLU A 969 -76.76 7.62 -9.69
CA GLU A 969 -76.66 8.92 -10.33
C GLU A 969 -76.69 8.82 -11.87
N PRO A 970 -77.26 9.80 -12.56
CA PRO A 970 -77.28 9.79 -14.01
C PRO A 970 -75.87 9.88 -14.60
N VAL A 971 -75.73 9.45 -15.85
CA VAL A 971 -74.51 9.63 -16.64
C VAL A 971 -74.34 11.11 -16.96
N ARG A 972 -73.10 11.63 -16.90
CA ARG A 972 -72.83 13.03 -17.25
C ARG A 972 -72.35 13.09 -18.68
N LEU A 973 -72.92 14.02 -19.43
CA LEU A 973 -72.53 14.30 -20.81
C LEU A 973 -72.02 15.73 -20.90
N VAL A 974 -70.79 15.89 -21.37
CA VAL A 974 -70.23 17.20 -21.69
C VAL A 974 -70.35 17.41 -23.19
N PHE A 975 -71.10 18.43 -23.60
CA PHE A 975 -71.19 18.88 -24.98
C PHE A 975 -70.27 20.09 -25.17
N CYS A 976 -69.30 19.97 -26.08
CA CYS A 976 -68.26 21.00 -26.25
C CYS A 976 -67.89 21.21 -27.71
N GLY A 977 -67.19 22.31 -28.02
CA GLY A 977 -66.55 22.48 -29.33
C GLY A 977 -65.36 21.53 -29.56
N SER A 978 -64.88 21.45 -30.81
CA SER A 978 -63.70 20.64 -31.17
C SER A 978 -62.36 21.28 -30.85
N THR A 979 -62.31 22.61 -30.75
CA THR A 979 -61.15 23.39 -30.30
C THR A 979 -61.12 23.38 -28.77
N ARG A 980 -59.93 23.40 -28.14
CA ARG A 980 -59.73 23.22 -26.68
C ARG A 980 -60.67 24.06 -25.81
N HIS A 981 -61.81 23.47 -25.41
CA HIS A 981 -62.85 24.08 -24.58
C HIS A 981 -63.08 23.33 -23.25
N VAL A 982 -62.30 22.28 -23.01
CA VAL A 982 -62.23 21.56 -21.73
C VAL A 982 -60.80 21.65 -21.18
N TYR A 983 -60.66 21.60 -19.85
CA TYR A 983 -59.36 21.69 -19.20
C TYR A 983 -58.76 20.29 -19.00
N ASP A 984 -57.70 20.03 -19.73
CA ASP A 984 -56.84 18.86 -19.53
C ASP A 984 -55.98 19.06 -18.28
N ALA A 985 -56.11 18.18 -17.29
CA ALA A 985 -55.37 18.29 -16.03
C ALA A 985 -54.78 16.95 -15.55
N ILE A 986 -53.70 17.03 -14.78
CA ILE A 986 -53.13 15.91 -14.01
C ILE A 986 -53.40 16.17 -12.54
N VAL A 987 -54.01 15.20 -11.86
CA VAL A 987 -54.24 15.25 -10.41
C VAL A 987 -52.90 15.34 -9.68
N GLU A 988 -52.76 16.36 -8.84
CA GLU A 988 -51.59 16.56 -7.97
C GLU A 988 -51.91 16.18 -6.52
N GLU A 989 -53.12 16.41 -6.06
CA GLU A 989 -53.55 16.07 -4.71
C GLU A 989 -55.07 15.90 -4.65
N ILE A 990 -55.50 14.95 -3.81
CA ILE A 990 -56.90 14.79 -3.42
C ILE A 990 -56.91 14.73 -1.89
N ALA A 991 -57.52 15.74 -1.26
CA ALA A 991 -57.50 15.94 0.17
C ALA A 991 -58.94 15.82 0.74
N PRO A 992 -59.29 14.69 1.38
CA PRO A 992 -60.55 14.54 2.09
C PRO A 992 -60.65 15.55 3.24
N GLN A 993 -61.80 16.22 3.34
CA GLN A 993 -62.08 17.23 4.35
C GLN A 993 -62.93 16.66 5.49
N SER A 994 -62.92 17.35 6.64
CA SER A 994 -63.66 16.91 7.83
C SER A 994 -65.19 16.93 7.67
N ASP A 995 -65.70 17.64 6.66
CA ASP A 995 -67.13 17.74 6.35
C ASP A 995 -67.61 16.68 5.33
N GLY A 996 -66.72 15.78 4.88
CA GLY A 996 -67.04 14.73 3.92
C GLY A 996 -66.86 15.13 2.46
N THR A 997 -66.41 16.35 2.17
CA THR A 997 -66.02 16.78 0.82
C THR A 997 -64.57 16.39 0.51
N CYS A 998 -64.19 16.42 -0.77
CA CYS A 998 -62.82 16.19 -1.21
C CYS A 998 -62.32 17.37 -2.04
N GLN A 999 -61.26 18.01 -1.58
CA GLN A 999 -60.58 19.04 -2.36
C GLN A 999 -59.65 18.38 -3.39
N VAL A 1000 -59.76 18.81 -4.64
CA VAL A 1000 -58.92 18.34 -5.75
C VAL A 1000 -58.04 19.48 -6.21
N THR A 1001 -56.73 19.23 -6.21
CA THR A 1001 -55.73 20.11 -6.81
C THR A 1001 -55.12 19.40 -8.02
N ALA A 1002 -55.11 20.07 -9.17
CA ALA A 1002 -54.58 19.53 -10.41
C ALA A 1002 -53.75 20.57 -11.17
N LYS A 1003 -52.83 20.11 -12.01
CA LYS A 1003 -52.01 20.96 -12.88
C LYS A 1003 -52.37 20.75 -14.34
N GLU A 1004 -52.14 21.75 -15.18
CA GLU A 1004 -52.32 21.62 -16.62
C GLU A 1004 -51.64 20.35 -17.15
N TYR A 1005 -52.34 19.62 -18.01
CA TYR A 1005 -51.76 18.55 -18.79
C TYR A 1005 -51.55 19.00 -20.23
N ARG A 1006 -50.33 18.78 -20.73
CA ARG A 1006 -50.03 18.90 -22.15
C ARG A 1006 -49.16 17.74 -22.61
N ALA A 1007 -49.47 17.21 -23.79
CA ALA A 1007 -48.62 16.20 -24.43
C ALA A 1007 -47.19 16.72 -24.67
N SER A 1008 -47.03 18.03 -24.90
CA SER A 1008 -45.73 18.66 -25.16
C SER A 1008 -44.73 18.55 -24.01
N PHE A 1009 -45.18 18.26 -22.79
CA PHE A 1009 -44.26 18.02 -21.66
C PHE A 1009 -43.44 16.75 -21.82
N TYR A 1010 -43.88 15.85 -22.71
CA TYR A 1010 -43.33 14.52 -22.92
C TYR A 1010 -42.66 14.36 -24.29
N ASP A 1011 -42.52 15.45 -25.07
CA ASP A 1011 -41.96 15.41 -26.43
C ASP A 1011 -40.54 14.80 -26.48
N TYR A 1012 -39.79 14.92 -25.38
CA TYR A 1012 -38.43 14.41 -25.24
C TYR A 1012 -38.34 13.01 -24.62
N ASP A 1013 -39.46 12.34 -24.30
CA ASP A 1013 -39.45 11.03 -23.61
C ASP A 1013 -38.75 9.92 -24.42
N ASN A 1014 -38.58 10.10 -25.74
CA ASN A 1014 -37.88 9.18 -26.64
C ASN A 1014 -36.65 9.83 -27.30
N ALA A 1015 -36.17 10.96 -26.77
CA ALA A 1015 -34.99 11.66 -27.31
C ALA A 1015 -33.69 10.99 -26.86
N SER A 1016 -32.65 11.09 -27.69
CA SER A 1016 -31.27 10.82 -27.30
C SER A 1016 -30.57 12.12 -26.94
N TYR A 1017 -29.59 12.03 -26.04
CA TYR A 1017 -28.84 13.19 -25.60
C TYR A 1017 -28.01 13.76 -26.77
N PRO A 1018 -28.17 15.04 -27.13
CA PRO A 1018 -27.48 15.62 -28.28
C PRO A 1018 -25.99 15.95 -28.02
N GLY A 1019 -25.50 15.73 -26.79
CA GLY A 1019 -24.17 16.18 -26.34
C GLY A 1019 -24.21 17.54 -25.66
N ASP A 1020 -23.09 17.92 -25.03
CA ASP A 1020 -22.93 19.27 -24.48
C ASP A 1020 -22.85 20.27 -25.63
N ILE A 1021 -23.90 21.08 -25.79
CA ILE A 1021 -23.88 22.24 -26.69
C ILE A 1021 -23.00 23.30 -26.01
N ALA A 1022 -21.93 23.71 -26.71
CA ALA A 1022 -20.90 24.64 -26.24
C ALA A 1022 -21.42 26.04 -25.97
#